data_AF-A0A835ETW3-F1
#
_entry.id   AF-A0A835ETW3-F1
#
_cell.length_a   1.000
_cell.length_b   1.000
_cell.length_c   1.000
_cell.angle_alpha   90.00
_cell.angle_beta   90.00
_cell.angle_gamma   90.00
#
_symmetry.space_group_name_H-M   'P 1'
#
loop_
_entity.id
_entity.type
_entity.pdbx_description
1 polymer ?
#
loop_
_entity_poly.entity_id
_entity_poly.type
_entity_poly.pdbx_seq_one_letter_code
_entity_poly.pdbx_strand_id
1 'polypeptide(L)'
;MLPRRRLGRRPHPRPPPQQHGLRHRHLLLFFLIFFHLRPPPHQPHHRRWTELRRRKQPDNLRLLDAILAPPPRWARHHNRLLARGQRAVATSPHRPHLRALLRLRRLPLIPPWQPHDPRHGARVRRRVIKYGERTFSLYSGSVDGFRSRILDPPSPGPNYAKLMTEFDAKEKAGLDVAIVIANGEATEAQRNMEKLETQRLLSEKCVEARAYELYHVFRRLFVNLILSFKERRRSQAFFVDHANANEAFEVVEVELNFIYDMVYTKAPIAHTKLGWILRSVCSGCLVAALVIFFNLDKRRHQIERVDVAVTYALLIGGLALDTVALLMLLFSNRARVFLEEESSGGRRLRWLAPVVDSIKRWRGTRRRRWSGKTSQMNLIDYCLGKPERNSRRGWRLLMVADKVGLEEVVDDFFFIRRVPLRDLTTKESSVLHFVFDGLKNAAMELEEHNKAKIMEVCNRRGNGVIDRLSEKIKAALKNDDDEKQFNLIRASVVESNFDESLLLWHIATNMCRCRRLDDGEKRTPATTVVTESEARWRGVGETLSEYMLYLLIKQPEMLSATAGIGLLRYRDTCAEARRFLGSMEEWISGHDDAVEALLKVNTSESPAAVKGDKSKSALFDGVILAKALRGLADGGEEELMWEVIAGVWVEMLTYAAGKCRGSSHVRQLSRGGELITLVWFLMAHMGLGDMYQIQDGDAKAKLIVTGQ
;
A
#
# COMPACT_ATOMS: atom_id res chain seq x y z
N MET A 1 27.14 5.24 84.90
CA MET A 1 26.17 5.44 86.00
C MET A 1 24.89 6.06 85.44
N LEU A 2 23.72 5.51 85.80
CA LEU A 2 22.44 6.25 85.86
C LEU A 2 22.48 7.18 87.09
N PRO A 3 21.57 8.18 87.32
CA PRO A 3 20.20 8.35 86.78
C PRO A 3 19.99 9.80 86.22
N ARG A 4 18.83 10.49 86.19
CA ARG A 4 17.43 10.28 86.64
C ARG A 4 16.46 11.13 85.79
N ARG A 5 15.16 10.79 85.79
CA ARG A 5 14.06 11.57 85.16
C ARG A 5 13.68 12.84 85.96
N ARG A 6 13.13 13.86 85.30
CA ARG A 6 11.93 14.59 85.78
C ARG A 6 11.03 15.03 84.61
N LEU A 7 9.71 14.92 84.82
CA LEU A 7 8.67 15.59 84.02
C LEU A 7 8.70 17.09 84.34
N GLY A 8 8.24 18.04 83.52
CA GLY A 8 7.47 17.97 82.28
C GLY A 8 6.24 18.90 82.38
N ARG A 9 6.12 19.91 81.50
CA ARG A 9 4.89 20.68 81.23
C ARG A 9 4.97 21.31 79.83
N ARG A 10 3.85 21.24 79.08
CA ARG A 10 3.75 21.67 77.67
C ARG A 10 3.51 23.18 77.55
N PRO A 11 3.82 23.75 76.37
CA PRO A 11 2.81 24.47 75.61
C PRO A 11 2.55 23.83 74.23
N HIS A 12 1.45 24.21 73.57
CA HIS A 12 1.00 23.61 72.31
C HIS A 12 1.97 23.87 71.13
N PRO A 13 2.15 22.90 70.21
CA PRO A 13 3.04 23.05 69.07
C PRO A 13 2.42 23.92 67.97
N ARG A 14 3.23 24.83 67.42
CA ARG A 14 2.97 25.48 66.13
C ARG A 14 3.06 24.42 65.01
N PRO A 15 2.29 24.53 63.90
CA PRO A 15 2.35 23.55 62.82
C PRO A 15 3.73 23.57 62.12
N PRO A 16 4.23 22.42 61.64
CA PRO A 16 5.52 22.33 60.97
C PRO A 16 5.48 22.91 59.55
N PRO A 17 6.63 23.35 58.99
CA PRO A 17 6.71 23.87 57.63
C PRO A 17 6.43 22.76 56.61
N GLN A 18 5.64 23.09 55.57
CA GLN A 18 5.31 22.16 54.50
C GLN A 18 6.56 21.78 53.68
N GLN A 19 6.80 20.47 53.54
CA GLN A 19 7.87 19.93 52.71
C GLN A 19 7.58 20.09 51.21
N HIS A 20 7.84 21.28 50.65
CA HIS A 20 7.99 21.46 49.20
C HIS A 20 9.35 20.91 48.71
N GLY A 21 9.53 19.58 48.83
CA GLY A 21 10.85 18.95 48.68
C GLY A 21 10.92 17.57 48.03
N LEU A 22 9.80 16.94 47.60
CA LEU A 22 9.84 15.59 47.00
C LEU A 22 9.15 15.40 45.62
N ARG A 23 8.35 16.35 45.13
CA ARG A 23 7.65 16.16 43.83
C ARG A 23 8.52 16.34 42.58
N HIS A 24 9.66 17.02 42.66
CA HIS A 24 10.49 17.27 41.46
C HIS A 24 11.40 16.10 41.05
N ARG A 25 11.86 15.24 41.98
CA ARG A 25 12.78 14.14 41.63
C ARG A 25 12.08 12.98 40.90
N HIS A 26 10.84 12.64 41.27
CA HIS A 26 10.08 11.64 40.53
C HIS A 26 9.65 12.11 39.13
N LEU A 27 9.36 13.40 38.95
CA LEU A 27 9.03 13.97 37.63
C LEU A 27 10.24 13.99 36.68
N LEU A 28 11.44 14.30 37.17
CA LEU A 28 12.67 14.21 36.37
C LEU A 28 13.04 12.75 36.01
N LEU A 29 12.86 11.79 36.93
CA LEU A 29 13.09 10.39 36.62
C LEU A 29 12.08 9.86 35.58
N PHE A 30 10.81 10.27 35.68
CA PHE A 30 9.78 9.96 34.69
C PHE A 30 10.10 10.58 33.31
N PHE A 31 10.59 11.82 33.28
CA PHE A 31 11.02 12.48 32.04
C PHE A 31 12.24 11.81 31.39
N LEU A 32 13.23 11.38 32.16
CA LEU A 32 14.42 10.69 31.64
C LEU A 32 14.08 9.30 31.07
N ILE A 33 13.21 8.54 31.75
CA ILE A 33 12.73 7.24 31.25
C ILE A 33 11.92 7.42 29.95
N PHE A 34 11.10 8.47 29.84
CA PHE A 34 10.29 8.73 28.65
C PHE A 34 11.09 9.23 27.42
N PHE A 35 12.29 9.80 27.63
CA PHE A 35 13.14 10.30 26.55
C PHE A 35 14.21 9.31 26.04
N HIS A 36 14.60 8.31 26.84
CA HIS A 36 15.57 7.28 26.40
C HIS A 36 14.93 5.99 25.84
N LEU A 37 13.61 5.82 25.92
CA LEU A 37 12.87 4.71 25.30
C LEU A 37 11.99 5.19 24.14
N ARG A 38 12.56 5.96 23.21
CA ARG A 38 11.87 6.45 22.01
C ARG A 38 12.45 5.82 20.73
N PRO A 39 11.86 4.73 20.21
CA PRO A 39 12.13 4.27 18.85
C PRO A 39 11.74 5.34 17.81
N PRO A 40 12.24 5.25 16.56
CA PRO A 40 11.78 6.11 15.48
C PRO A 40 10.27 5.95 15.23
N PRO A 41 9.60 6.96 14.65
CA PRO A 41 8.14 7.06 14.71
C PRO A 41 7.44 6.03 13.81
N HIS A 42 6.91 4.97 14.43
CA HIS A 42 5.96 4.04 13.83
C HIS A 42 4.53 4.24 14.41
N GLN A 43 3.57 3.60 13.74
CA GLN A 43 2.12 3.88 13.79
C GLN A 43 1.48 3.81 15.21
N PRO A 44 0.46 4.62 15.50
CA PRO A 44 -0.44 4.37 16.63
C PRO A 44 -1.41 3.21 16.31
N HIS A 45 -1.43 2.19 17.18
CA HIS A 45 -2.32 1.04 17.04
C HIS A 45 -3.80 1.43 17.23
N HIS A 46 -4.62 1.28 16.19
CA HIS A 46 -6.07 1.55 16.25
C HIS A 46 -6.95 0.31 16.05
N ARG A 47 -6.37 -0.91 16.11
CA ARG A 47 -7.03 -2.18 15.75
C ARG A 47 -7.93 -2.83 16.82
N ARG A 48 -7.93 -2.42 18.10
CA ARG A 48 -8.55 -3.23 19.18
C ARG A 48 -10.02 -2.91 19.56
N TRP A 49 -10.65 -1.90 18.96
CA TRP A 49 -12.05 -1.55 19.26
C TRP A 49 -13.09 -2.20 18.32
N THR A 50 -12.67 -2.82 17.21
CA THR A 50 -13.55 -3.49 16.24
C THR A 50 -13.74 -4.98 16.52
N GLU A 51 -12.69 -5.68 16.95
CA GLU A 51 -12.71 -7.14 17.17
C GLU A 51 -13.51 -7.56 18.41
N LEU A 52 -13.48 -6.76 19.48
CA LEU A 52 -14.19 -7.05 20.73
C LEU A 52 -15.73 -7.04 20.58
N ARG A 53 -16.26 -6.51 19.47
CA ARG A 53 -17.71 -6.58 19.15
C ARG A 53 -18.15 -7.88 18.48
N ARG A 54 -17.23 -8.77 18.07
CA ARG A 54 -17.57 -10.01 17.31
C ARG A 54 -17.55 -11.31 18.14
N ARG A 55 -17.12 -11.29 19.40
CA ARG A 55 -16.90 -12.52 20.22
C ARG A 55 -17.91 -12.74 21.36
N LYS A 56 -19.15 -12.23 21.25
CA LYS A 56 -20.26 -12.65 22.12
C LYS A 56 -21.51 -13.02 21.33
N GLN A 57 -21.59 -14.33 21.07
CA GLN A 57 -22.77 -15.22 21.01
C GLN A 57 -23.91 -14.93 20.02
N PRO A 58 -24.45 -15.97 19.31
CA PRO A 58 -25.66 -15.86 18.51
C PRO A 58 -26.93 -15.81 19.39
N ASP A 59 -28.10 -15.98 18.76
CA ASP A 59 -29.45 -15.95 19.36
C ASP A 59 -29.98 -14.56 19.72
N ASN A 60 -30.24 -13.73 18.70
CA ASN A 60 -31.25 -12.65 18.79
C ASN A 60 -31.75 -12.12 17.42
N LEU A 61 -31.80 -12.96 16.38
CA LEU A 61 -32.24 -12.54 15.02
C LEU A 61 -33.77 -12.31 14.88
N ARG A 62 -34.56 -12.46 15.95
CA ARG A 62 -36.02 -12.18 15.97
C ARG A 62 -36.41 -10.92 16.76
N LEU A 63 -35.48 -10.28 17.49
CA LEU A 63 -35.77 -9.04 18.21
C LEU A 63 -35.49 -7.77 17.39
N LEU A 64 -34.66 -7.86 16.33
CA LEU A 64 -34.26 -6.70 15.54
C LEU A 64 -35.36 -6.19 14.58
N ASP A 65 -36.21 -7.09 14.07
CA ASP A 65 -37.39 -6.69 13.26
C ASP A 65 -38.48 -6.01 14.11
N ALA A 66 -38.58 -6.37 15.41
CA ALA A 66 -39.53 -5.74 16.34
C ALA A 66 -39.12 -4.31 16.75
N ILE A 67 -37.84 -3.94 16.61
CA ILE A 67 -37.29 -2.63 17.01
C ILE A 67 -37.27 -1.64 15.83
N LEU A 68 -37.35 -2.11 14.58
CA LEU A 68 -37.34 -1.28 13.37
C LEU A 68 -38.73 -0.95 12.80
N ALA A 69 -39.81 -1.43 13.43
CA ALA A 69 -41.18 -1.08 13.04
C ALA A 69 -41.57 0.34 13.53
N PRO A 70 -42.02 1.27 12.65
CA PRO A 70 -42.44 2.60 13.06
C PRO A 70 -43.82 2.59 13.76
N PRO A 71 -44.06 3.44 14.77
CA PRO A 71 -45.30 3.39 15.55
C PRO A 71 -46.56 3.77 14.74
N PRO A 72 -47.71 3.10 14.96
CA PRO A 72 -48.90 3.13 14.08
C PRO A 72 -49.73 4.43 14.09
N ARG A 73 -49.14 5.55 14.54
CA ARG A 73 -49.73 6.90 14.52
C ARG A 73 -49.13 7.82 13.46
N TRP A 74 -47.97 7.50 12.87
CA TRP A 74 -47.34 8.35 11.85
C TRP A 74 -47.76 8.04 10.40
N ALA A 75 -48.07 6.78 10.08
CA ALA A 75 -48.51 6.38 8.73
C ALA A 75 -49.80 7.10 8.27
N ARG A 76 -50.73 7.37 9.18
CA ARG A 76 -52.00 8.07 8.88
C ARG A 76 -51.85 9.56 8.56
N HIS A 77 -50.73 10.20 8.96
CA HIS A 77 -50.50 11.61 8.67
C HIS A 77 -49.76 11.82 7.33
N HIS A 78 -48.90 10.87 6.94
CA HIS A 78 -48.13 10.95 5.69
C HIS A 78 -49.02 10.81 4.45
N ASN A 79 -49.93 9.83 4.45
CA ASN A 79 -50.84 9.60 3.31
C ASN A 79 -51.84 10.74 3.09
N ARG A 80 -52.20 11.51 4.13
CA ARG A 80 -53.07 12.70 4.01
C ARG A 80 -52.36 13.93 3.44
N LEU A 81 -51.02 13.98 3.47
CA LEU A 81 -50.23 15.07 2.89
C LEU A 81 -49.88 14.80 1.42
N LEU A 82 -49.64 13.54 1.04
CA LEU A 82 -49.43 13.14 -0.35
C LEU A 82 -50.67 13.41 -1.23
N ALA A 83 -51.87 13.13 -0.73
CA ALA A 83 -53.13 13.38 -1.45
C ALA A 83 -53.44 14.88 -1.70
N ARG A 84 -52.81 15.82 -0.97
CA ARG A 84 -52.96 17.27 -1.18
C ARG A 84 -51.84 17.88 -2.04
N GLY A 85 -50.75 17.15 -2.29
CA GLY A 85 -49.64 17.62 -3.13
C GLY A 85 -49.86 17.47 -4.65
N GLN A 86 -50.80 16.63 -5.08
CA GLN A 86 -51.00 16.28 -6.49
C GLN A 86 -51.93 17.23 -7.29
N ARG A 87 -52.40 18.35 -6.72
CA ARG A 87 -53.27 19.32 -7.42
C ARG A 87 -52.63 20.69 -7.72
N ALA A 88 -51.31 20.83 -7.59
CA ALA A 88 -50.62 22.09 -7.83
C ALA A 88 -49.24 21.92 -8.51
N VAL A 89 -49.22 21.30 -9.69
CA VAL A 89 -48.05 21.32 -10.60
C VAL A 89 -48.52 21.53 -12.05
N ALA A 90 -48.64 22.80 -12.42
CA ALA A 90 -48.57 23.27 -13.80
C ALA A 90 -47.70 24.54 -13.80
N THR A 91 -47.00 24.78 -14.92
CA THR A 91 -46.06 25.89 -15.21
C THR A 91 -44.61 25.85 -14.63
N SER A 92 -43.72 25.33 -15.49
CA SER A 92 -42.34 25.77 -15.80
C SER A 92 -41.18 25.83 -14.76
N PRO A 93 -39.91 25.73 -15.22
CA PRO A 93 -38.78 25.39 -14.35
C PRO A 93 -37.75 26.51 -14.10
N HIS A 94 -37.06 26.49 -12.95
CA HIS A 94 -35.63 26.82 -12.85
C HIS A 94 -34.99 26.51 -11.47
N ARG A 95 -33.72 26.07 -11.50
CA ARG A 95 -32.68 26.07 -10.42
C ARG A 95 -32.90 25.21 -9.14
N PRO A 96 -32.13 24.12 -8.93
CA PRO A 96 -32.20 23.28 -7.73
C PRO A 96 -31.36 23.76 -6.52
N HIS A 97 -30.65 24.89 -6.59
CA HIS A 97 -29.61 25.25 -5.61
C HIS A 97 -30.10 25.71 -4.21
N LEU A 98 -31.39 26.03 -4.01
CA LEU A 98 -31.87 26.52 -2.71
C LEU A 98 -32.27 25.43 -1.69
N ARG A 99 -32.50 24.18 -2.12
CA ARG A 99 -33.08 23.13 -1.24
C ARG A 99 -32.10 22.55 -0.21
N ALA A 100 -30.79 22.74 -0.40
CA ALA A 100 -29.77 22.34 0.57
C ALA A 100 -29.69 23.30 1.78
N LEU A 101 -29.95 24.60 1.59
CA LEU A 101 -29.82 25.62 2.64
C LEU A 101 -30.97 25.61 3.65
N LEU A 102 -32.16 25.14 3.26
CA LEU A 102 -33.34 25.13 4.13
C LEU A 102 -33.40 23.96 5.14
N ARG A 103 -32.50 22.97 5.05
CA ARG A 103 -32.41 21.87 6.04
C ARG A 103 -31.52 22.16 7.26
N LEU A 104 -30.91 23.36 7.34
CA LEU A 104 -30.04 23.76 8.46
C LEU A 104 -30.76 24.47 9.62
N ARG A 105 -32.11 24.54 9.61
CA ARG A 105 -32.88 25.36 10.58
C ARG A 105 -33.32 24.64 11.86
N ARG A 106 -32.57 23.63 12.32
CA ARG A 106 -32.75 22.97 13.64
C ARG A 106 -31.40 22.63 14.30
N LEU A 107 -30.72 23.67 14.77
CA LEU A 107 -29.71 23.60 15.83
C LEU A 107 -30.19 24.50 17.00
N PRO A 108 -29.83 24.22 18.25
CA PRO A 108 -30.32 24.98 19.40
C PRO A 108 -29.86 26.44 19.34
N LEU A 109 -30.73 27.33 19.81
CA LEU A 109 -30.55 28.78 19.77
C LEU A 109 -29.24 29.19 20.47
N ILE A 110 -28.37 29.87 19.73
CA ILE A 110 -27.20 30.58 20.26
C ILE A 110 -27.75 31.86 20.93
N PRO A 111 -27.33 32.22 22.16
CA PRO A 111 -27.78 33.45 22.80
C PRO A 111 -27.31 34.72 22.05
N PRO A 112 -27.90 35.90 22.31
CA PRO A 112 -27.65 37.10 21.53
C PRO A 112 -26.19 37.54 21.56
N TRP A 113 -25.67 37.98 20.41
CA TRP A 113 -24.32 38.52 20.28
C TRP A 113 -24.19 39.89 20.94
N GLN A 114 -23.36 40.01 21.98
CA GLN A 114 -22.85 41.30 22.45
C GLN A 114 -21.57 41.70 21.68
N PRO A 115 -21.47 42.92 21.11
CA PRO A 115 -20.42 43.28 20.17
C PRO A 115 -19.17 43.91 20.85
N HIS A 116 -18.47 43.19 21.72
CA HIS A 116 -17.29 43.74 22.44
C HIS A 116 -16.05 42.81 22.56
N ASP A 117 -15.69 42.04 21.50
CA ASP A 117 -14.27 41.65 21.32
C ASP A 117 -13.89 41.23 19.87
N PRO A 118 -13.11 42.04 19.13
CA PRO A 118 -12.60 41.63 17.81
C PRO A 118 -11.66 40.40 17.85
N ARG A 119 -11.05 40.07 19.00
CA ARG A 119 -10.15 38.90 19.16
C ARG A 119 -10.91 37.56 19.18
N HIS A 120 -12.23 37.56 19.42
CA HIS A 120 -13.06 36.36 19.29
C HIS A 120 -13.34 36.01 17.83
N GLY A 121 -13.66 37.01 16.99
CA GLY A 121 -13.92 36.81 15.56
C GLY A 121 -12.74 36.23 14.78
N ALA A 122 -11.49 36.55 15.15
CA ALA A 122 -10.30 35.97 14.53
C ALA A 122 -10.08 34.49 14.92
N ARG A 123 -10.27 34.15 16.21
CA ARG A 123 -10.12 32.78 16.72
C ARG A 123 -11.19 31.83 16.15
N VAL A 124 -12.44 32.30 16.01
CA VAL A 124 -13.51 31.54 15.36
C VAL A 124 -13.20 31.33 13.87
N ARG A 125 -12.85 32.39 13.12
CA ARG A 125 -12.50 32.27 11.69
C ARG A 125 -11.35 31.30 11.44
N ARG A 126 -10.27 31.33 12.25
CA ARG A 126 -9.16 30.36 12.13
C ARG A 126 -9.60 28.91 12.40
N ARG A 127 -10.51 28.68 13.34
CA ARG A 127 -11.08 27.34 13.60
C ARG A 127 -11.94 26.85 12.44
N VAL A 128 -12.80 27.71 11.89
CA VAL A 128 -13.65 27.40 10.73
C VAL A 128 -12.81 27.07 9.50
N ILE A 129 -11.78 27.87 9.18
CA ILE A 129 -10.86 27.59 8.07
C ILE A 129 -10.16 26.24 8.25
N LYS A 130 -9.59 25.96 9.43
CA LYS A 130 -8.88 24.70 9.71
C LYS A 130 -9.81 23.48 9.72
N TYR A 131 -11.08 23.65 10.11
CA TYR A 131 -12.09 22.61 10.05
C TYR A 131 -12.53 22.34 8.60
N GLY A 132 -12.83 23.40 7.83
CA GLY A 132 -13.15 23.30 6.41
C GLY A 132 -12.02 22.67 5.59
N GLU A 133 -10.77 23.06 5.85
CA GLU A 133 -9.56 22.44 5.29
C GLU A 133 -9.50 20.95 5.61
N ARG A 134 -9.76 20.54 6.86
CA ARG A 134 -9.78 19.12 7.26
C ARG A 134 -10.91 18.36 6.57
N THR A 135 -12.13 18.91 6.53
CA THR A 135 -13.29 18.28 5.89
C THR A 135 -13.08 18.13 4.38
N PHE A 136 -12.59 19.17 3.71
CA PHE A 136 -12.26 19.11 2.28
C PHE A 136 -11.08 18.17 2.01
N SER A 137 -10.10 18.05 2.91
CA SER A 137 -8.98 17.09 2.76
C SER A 137 -9.48 15.66 2.85
N LEU A 138 -10.37 15.37 3.82
CA LEU A 138 -10.99 14.06 3.98
C LEU A 138 -11.91 13.72 2.81
N TYR A 139 -12.65 14.69 2.28
CA TYR A 139 -13.44 14.50 1.06
C TYR A 139 -12.53 14.29 -0.17
N SER A 140 -11.45 15.06 -0.31
CA SER A 140 -10.51 14.93 -1.43
C SER A 140 -9.82 13.56 -1.48
N GLY A 141 -9.53 12.98 -0.31
CA GLY A 141 -8.95 11.65 -0.16
C GLY A 141 -9.97 10.51 -0.05
N SER A 142 -11.28 10.79 -0.08
CA SER A 142 -12.29 9.74 -0.14
C SER A 142 -12.44 9.23 -1.57
N VAL A 143 -12.80 7.96 -1.74
CA VAL A 143 -13.02 7.34 -3.06
C VAL A 143 -14.00 8.16 -3.91
N ASP A 144 -15.09 8.64 -3.32
CA ASP A 144 -16.13 9.40 -4.04
C ASP A 144 -15.64 10.81 -4.44
N GLY A 145 -14.99 11.53 -3.53
CA GLY A 145 -14.47 12.87 -3.79
C GLY A 145 -13.23 12.88 -4.69
N PHE A 146 -12.53 11.75 -4.76
CA PHE A 146 -11.44 11.50 -5.69
C PHE A 146 -11.98 11.14 -7.08
N ARG A 147 -12.92 10.19 -7.18
CA ARG A 147 -13.59 9.80 -8.44
C ARG A 147 -14.29 10.99 -9.09
N SER A 148 -14.99 11.84 -8.32
CA SER A 148 -15.67 13.04 -8.83
C SER A 148 -14.76 14.13 -9.41
N ARG A 149 -13.43 14.04 -9.20
CA ARG A 149 -12.42 14.96 -9.75
C ARG A 149 -11.60 14.39 -10.90
N ILE A 150 -11.72 13.10 -11.16
CA ILE A 150 -10.99 12.39 -12.22
C ILE A 150 -11.87 12.07 -13.41
N LEU A 151 -13.17 11.84 -13.18
CA LEU A 151 -14.11 11.68 -14.27
C LEU A 151 -14.20 12.98 -15.06
N ASP A 152 -13.83 12.90 -16.33
CA ASP A 152 -14.06 13.95 -17.30
C ASP A 152 -15.57 14.21 -17.46
N PRO A 153 -15.99 15.39 -17.99
CA PRO A 153 -17.40 15.67 -18.25
C PRO A 153 -18.04 14.54 -19.10
N PRO A 154 -19.30 14.14 -18.83
CA PRO A 154 -19.95 13.08 -19.59
C PRO A 154 -19.92 13.37 -21.10
N SER A 155 -19.18 12.56 -21.85
CA SER A 155 -19.12 12.59 -23.31
C SER A 155 -19.89 11.39 -23.85
N PRO A 156 -21.17 11.54 -24.25
CA PRO A 156 -21.98 10.44 -24.77
C PRO A 156 -21.63 10.04 -26.22
N GLY A 157 -20.53 10.55 -26.77
CA GLY A 157 -20.16 10.39 -28.18
C GLY A 157 -20.96 11.31 -29.11
N PRO A 158 -20.97 11.02 -30.44
CA PRO A 158 -21.82 11.71 -31.40
C PRO A 158 -23.30 11.59 -31.03
N ASN A 159 -24.10 12.61 -31.34
CA ASN A 159 -25.55 12.54 -31.14
C ASN A 159 -26.17 11.58 -32.17
N TYR A 160 -26.33 10.31 -31.76
CA TYR A 160 -26.87 9.24 -32.59
C TYR A 160 -28.22 9.60 -33.22
N ALA A 161 -29.17 10.12 -32.43
CA ALA A 161 -30.49 10.50 -32.94
C ALA A 161 -30.39 11.55 -34.05
N LYS A 162 -29.52 12.56 -33.88
CA LYS A 162 -29.28 13.58 -34.92
C LYS A 162 -28.66 12.97 -36.18
N LEU A 163 -27.64 12.12 -36.02
CA LEU A 163 -26.94 11.49 -37.15
C LEU A 163 -27.86 10.57 -37.95
N MET A 164 -28.73 9.79 -37.28
CA MET A 164 -29.76 8.99 -37.94
C MET A 164 -30.82 9.85 -38.63
N THR A 165 -31.29 10.95 -38.03
CA THR A 165 -32.24 11.85 -38.72
C THR A 165 -31.64 12.50 -39.97
N GLU A 166 -30.33 12.77 -39.98
CA GLU A 166 -29.62 13.26 -41.18
C GLU A 166 -29.39 12.16 -42.23
N PHE A 167 -29.28 10.89 -41.81
CA PHE A 167 -29.22 9.72 -42.69
C PHE A 167 -30.56 9.49 -43.38
N ASP A 168 -31.63 9.27 -42.60
CA ASP A 168 -32.99 9.02 -43.09
C ASP A 168 -33.48 10.12 -44.05
N ALA A 169 -33.14 11.39 -43.77
CA ALA A 169 -33.55 12.51 -44.59
C ALA A 169 -32.85 12.55 -45.97
N LYS A 170 -31.59 12.08 -46.04
CA LYS A 170 -30.81 12.04 -47.28
C LYS A 170 -31.12 10.81 -48.11
N GLU A 171 -31.31 9.65 -47.47
CA GLU A 171 -31.81 8.43 -48.12
C GLU A 171 -33.17 8.70 -48.79
N LYS A 172 -34.12 9.34 -48.07
CA LYS A 172 -35.43 9.75 -48.63
C LYS A 172 -35.34 10.83 -49.72
N ALA A 173 -34.22 11.55 -49.81
CA ALA A 173 -33.96 12.49 -50.90
C ALA A 173 -33.35 11.82 -52.15
N GLY A 174 -33.19 10.48 -52.15
CA GLY A 174 -32.60 9.72 -53.25
C GLY A 174 -31.08 9.82 -53.33
N LEU A 175 -30.42 10.24 -52.24
CA LEU A 175 -28.95 10.33 -52.17
C LEU A 175 -28.36 9.02 -51.65
N ASP A 176 -27.31 8.52 -52.30
CA ASP A 176 -26.51 7.41 -51.79
C ASP A 176 -25.73 7.88 -50.55
N VAL A 177 -25.94 7.22 -49.42
CA VAL A 177 -25.43 7.63 -48.11
C VAL A 177 -24.80 6.48 -47.35
N ALA A 178 -23.53 6.68 -46.97
CA ALA A 178 -22.76 5.73 -46.19
C ALA A 178 -22.29 6.37 -44.87
N ILE A 179 -22.50 5.66 -43.75
CA ILE A 179 -21.89 6.03 -42.47
C ILE A 179 -20.48 5.42 -42.45
N VAL A 180 -19.47 6.26 -42.62
CA VAL A 180 -18.05 5.85 -42.62
C VAL A 180 -17.37 6.37 -41.38
N ILE A 181 -16.62 5.51 -40.71
CA ILE A 181 -15.81 5.88 -39.55
C ILE A 181 -14.52 6.55 -40.08
N ALA A 182 -14.33 7.83 -39.78
CA ALA A 182 -13.26 8.63 -40.38
C ALA A 182 -11.88 8.36 -39.74
N ASN A 183 -11.25 7.26 -40.15
CA ASN A 183 -10.06 6.67 -39.51
C ASN A 183 -8.69 7.07 -40.12
N GLY A 184 -8.66 8.06 -41.02
CA GLY A 184 -7.42 8.49 -41.71
C GLY A 184 -6.69 9.61 -40.96
N GLU A 185 -6.93 10.85 -41.40
CA GLU A 185 -6.22 12.07 -40.99
C GLU A 185 -6.23 12.31 -39.47
N ALA A 186 -7.37 12.06 -38.80
CA ALA A 186 -7.50 12.22 -37.35
C ALA A 186 -6.57 11.25 -36.60
N THR A 187 -6.47 10.02 -37.08
CA THR A 187 -5.65 8.96 -36.50
C THR A 187 -4.16 9.22 -36.76
N GLU A 188 -3.78 9.79 -37.90
CA GLU A 188 -2.40 10.20 -38.17
C GLU A 188 -1.97 11.40 -37.31
N ALA A 189 -2.80 12.44 -37.22
CA ALA A 189 -2.57 13.58 -36.31
C ALA A 189 -2.45 13.11 -34.85
N GLN A 190 -3.28 12.14 -34.44
CA GLN A 190 -3.23 11.53 -33.11
C GLN A 190 -1.94 10.73 -32.88
N ARG A 191 -1.48 9.91 -33.85
CA ARG A 191 -0.18 9.20 -33.80
C ARG A 191 0.99 10.18 -33.72
N ASN A 192 0.93 11.30 -34.43
CA ASN A 192 1.99 12.32 -34.39
C ASN A 192 2.03 13.06 -33.05
N MET A 193 0.86 13.37 -32.46
CA MET A 193 0.79 13.83 -31.07
C MET A 193 1.31 12.77 -30.08
N GLU A 194 0.97 11.49 -30.25
CA GLU A 194 1.48 10.40 -29.41
C GLU A 194 3.01 10.33 -29.44
N LYS A 195 3.63 10.36 -30.63
CA LYS A 195 5.09 10.40 -30.78
C LYS A 195 5.71 11.59 -30.07
N LEU A 196 5.14 12.79 -30.22
CA LEU A 196 5.61 14.01 -29.56
C LEU A 196 5.48 13.94 -28.03
N GLU A 197 4.38 13.38 -27.52
CA GLU A 197 4.17 13.18 -26.08
C GLU A 197 5.13 12.13 -25.50
N THR A 198 5.41 11.04 -26.23
CA THR A 198 6.42 10.04 -25.85
C THR A 198 7.83 10.64 -25.85
N GLN A 199 8.21 11.40 -26.89
CA GLN A 199 9.49 12.13 -26.92
C GLN A 199 9.63 13.11 -25.74
N ARG A 200 8.56 13.80 -25.36
CA ARG A 200 8.54 14.66 -24.16
C ARG A 200 8.69 13.87 -22.86
N LEU A 201 8.24 12.62 -22.80
CA LEU A 201 8.41 11.78 -21.61
C LEU A 201 9.83 11.19 -21.51
N LEU A 202 10.43 10.88 -22.66
CA LEU A 202 11.81 10.40 -22.80
C LEU A 202 12.88 11.51 -22.70
N SER A 203 12.51 12.78 -22.92
CA SER A 203 13.44 13.91 -22.77
C SER A 203 14.10 13.98 -21.38
N GLU A 204 15.24 14.65 -21.30
CA GLU A 204 15.95 14.92 -20.04
C GLU A 204 15.06 15.76 -19.10
N LYS A 205 14.42 15.06 -18.15
CA LYS A 205 13.61 15.61 -17.07
C LYS A 205 14.06 15.02 -15.75
N CYS A 206 13.80 15.72 -14.65
CA CYS A 206 13.95 15.12 -13.33
C CYS A 206 12.95 13.97 -13.15
N VAL A 207 13.37 12.94 -12.40
CA VAL A 207 12.55 11.76 -12.07
C VAL A 207 11.16 12.16 -11.54
N GLU A 208 11.08 13.24 -10.75
CA GLU A 208 9.82 13.73 -10.19
C GLU A 208 8.89 14.36 -11.21
N ALA A 209 9.39 15.04 -12.25
CA ALA A 209 8.54 15.58 -13.30
C ALA A 209 7.99 14.46 -14.18
N ARG A 210 8.83 13.50 -14.57
CA ARG A 210 8.40 12.29 -15.30
C ARG A 210 7.36 11.49 -14.49
N ALA A 211 7.62 11.25 -13.20
CA ALA A 211 6.67 10.59 -12.30
C ALA A 211 5.38 11.40 -12.07
N TYR A 212 5.41 12.73 -12.14
CA TYR A 212 4.20 13.56 -11.99
C TYR A 212 3.31 13.54 -13.23
N GLU A 213 3.90 13.50 -14.44
CA GLU A 213 3.16 13.31 -15.70
C GLU A 213 2.44 11.94 -15.72
N LEU A 214 3.16 10.88 -15.37
CA LEU A 214 2.62 9.52 -15.23
C LEU A 214 1.51 9.46 -14.15
N TYR A 215 1.76 10.05 -12.98
CA TYR A 215 0.81 10.12 -11.87
C TYR A 215 -0.58 10.64 -12.29
N HIS A 216 -0.63 11.67 -13.14
CA HIS A 216 -1.90 12.26 -13.56
C HIS A 216 -2.79 11.29 -14.35
N VAL A 217 -2.17 10.35 -15.05
CA VAL A 217 -2.80 9.26 -15.80
C VAL A 217 -3.12 8.09 -14.84
N PHE A 218 -2.09 7.47 -14.28
CA PHE A 218 -2.20 6.18 -13.58
C PHE A 218 -2.90 6.23 -12.22
N ARG A 219 -3.09 7.43 -11.64
CA ARG A 219 -3.97 7.62 -10.47
C ARG A 219 -5.41 7.12 -10.70
N ARG A 220 -5.86 7.00 -11.96
CA ARG A 220 -7.16 6.42 -12.37
C ARG A 220 -7.34 4.97 -11.88
N LEU A 221 -6.27 4.18 -11.88
CA LEU A 221 -6.29 2.75 -11.51
C LEU A 221 -6.75 2.51 -10.06
N PHE A 222 -6.39 3.40 -9.15
CA PHE A 222 -6.72 3.28 -7.72
C PHE A 222 -8.22 3.43 -7.40
N VAL A 223 -9.01 3.96 -8.32
CA VAL A 223 -10.49 3.99 -8.25
C VAL A 223 -11.14 3.01 -9.21
N ASN A 224 -10.37 2.04 -9.72
CA ASN A 224 -10.78 1.06 -10.71
C ASN A 224 -11.36 1.73 -11.98
N LEU A 225 -10.82 2.90 -12.35
CA LEU A 225 -11.03 3.48 -13.67
C LEU A 225 -9.98 2.90 -14.62
N ILE A 226 -10.43 2.53 -15.81
CA ILE A 226 -9.64 1.83 -16.81
C ILE A 226 -8.87 2.86 -17.64
N LEU A 227 -7.63 2.54 -18.00
CA LEU A 227 -6.78 3.39 -18.84
C LEU A 227 -6.99 3.12 -20.33
N SER A 228 -6.72 4.14 -21.15
CA SER A 228 -6.73 4.04 -22.61
C SER A 228 -5.47 3.34 -23.14
N PHE A 229 -5.57 2.78 -24.35
CA PHE A 229 -4.40 2.17 -25.00
C PHE A 229 -3.29 3.19 -25.33
N LYS A 230 -3.68 4.43 -25.65
CA LYS A 230 -2.73 5.55 -25.86
C LYS A 230 -1.88 5.82 -24.62
N GLU A 231 -2.50 5.87 -23.45
CA GLU A 231 -1.80 6.08 -22.17
C GLU A 231 -0.83 4.93 -21.87
N ARG A 232 -1.23 3.68 -22.16
CA ARG A 232 -0.40 2.48 -22.05
C ARG A 232 0.84 2.51 -22.95
N ARG A 233 0.67 2.77 -24.25
CA ARG A 233 1.80 2.75 -25.20
C ARG A 233 2.87 3.80 -24.82
N ARG A 234 2.43 4.95 -24.28
CA ARG A 234 3.32 6.00 -23.78
C ARG A 234 4.13 5.57 -22.55
N SER A 235 3.54 4.82 -21.60
CA SER A 235 4.31 4.29 -20.46
C SER A 235 5.23 3.16 -20.88
N GLN A 236 4.77 2.24 -21.73
CA GLN A 236 5.58 1.14 -22.26
C GLN A 236 6.86 1.64 -22.95
N ALA A 237 6.76 2.68 -23.78
CA ALA A 237 7.92 3.27 -24.46
C ALA A 237 9.02 3.81 -23.52
N PHE A 238 8.71 4.05 -22.24
CA PHE A 238 9.73 4.32 -21.21
C PHE A 238 10.11 3.05 -20.44
N PHE A 239 9.15 2.32 -19.88
CA PHE A 239 9.42 1.20 -18.97
C PHE A 239 9.93 -0.09 -19.63
N VAL A 240 9.63 -0.29 -20.92
CA VAL A 240 10.09 -1.43 -21.71
C VAL A 240 11.33 -1.02 -22.51
N ASP A 241 11.25 0.05 -23.30
CA ASP A 241 12.29 0.34 -24.30
C ASP A 241 13.52 1.06 -23.75
N HIS A 242 13.36 1.90 -22.71
CA HIS A 242 14.42 2.83 -22.26
C HIS A 242 14.91 2.59 -20.83
N ALA A 243 14.01 2.30 -19.88
CA ALA A 243 14.32 2.30 -18.46
C ALA A 243 15.09 1.05 -18.01
N ASN A 244 16.03 1.26 -17.09
CA ASN A 244 16.64 0.18 -16.30
C ASN A 244 15.81 -0.09 -15.04
N ALA A 245 15.90 -1.31 -14.49
CA ALA A 245 15.14 -1.73 -13.29
C ALA A 245 15.23 -0.71 -12.12
N ASN A 246 16.43 -0.22 -11.83
CA ASN A 246 16.66 0.77 -10.77
C ASN A 246 15.91 2.09 -11.00
N GLU A 247 15.89 2.60 -12.23
CA GLU A 247 15.20 3.83 -12.62
C GLU A 247 13.67 3.63 -12.61
N ALA A 248 13.20 2.52 -13.18
CA ALA A 248 11.79 2.16 -13.20
C ALA A 248 11.19 2.10 -11.79
N PHE A 249 11.86 1.41 -10.85
CA PHE A 249 11.42 1.37 -9.45
C PHE A 249 11.53 2.73 -8.73
N GLU A 250 12.45 3.61 -9.13
CA GLU A 250 12.55 4.96 -8.54
C GLU A 250 11.41 5.87 -9.03
N VAL A 251 11.11 5.87 -10.34
CA VAL A 251 9.94 6.56 -10.92
C VAL A 251 8.65 6.09 -10.25
N VAL A 252 8.46 4.77 -10.14
CA VAL A 252 7.30 4.16 -9.48
C VAL A 252 7.23 4.51 -7.99
N GLU A 253 8.34 4.53 -7.23
CA GLU A 253 8.32 4.97 -5.82
C GLU A 253 7.87 6.43 -5.69
N VAL A 254 8.37 7.32 -6.55
CA VAL A 254 8.00 8.75 -6.55
C VAL A 254 6.54 8.95 -6.97
N GLU A 255 6.05 8.15 -7.91
CA GLU A 255 4.66 8.20 -8.36
C GLU A 255 3.69 7.76 -7.26
N LEU A 256 3.93 6.60 -6.64
CA LEU A 256 3.18 6.14 -5.46
C LEU A 256 3.25 7.14 -4.30
N ASN A 257 4.36 7.88 -4.17
CA ASN A 257 4.46 8.97 -3.21
C ASN A 257 3.47 10.12 -3.52
N PHE A 258 3.26 10.50 -4.79
CA PHE A 258 2.24 11.48 -5.16
C PHE A 258 0.82 10.97 -4.88
N ILE A 259 0.54 9.68 -5.11
CA ILE A 259 -0.75 9.06 -4.75
C ILE A 259 -0.97 9.10 -3.23
N TYR A 260 0.04 8.76 -2.43
CA TYR A 260 -0.04 8.89 -0.97
C TYR A 260 -0.29 10.34 -0.55
N ASP A 261 0.48 11.28 -1.11
CA ASP A 261 0.35 12.71 -0.77
C ASP A 261 -1.07 13.21 -1.07
N MET A 262 -1.67 12.74 -2.17
CA MET A 262 -3.04 13.05 -2.54
C MET A 262 -4.10 12.44 -1.61
N VAL A 263 -3.99 11.15 -1.26
CA VAL A 263 -5.04 10.44 -0.50
C VAL A 263 -4.93 10.67 1.00
N TYR A 264 -3.71 10.62 1.55
CA TYR A 264 -3.47 10.56 3.00
C TYR A 264 -2.96 11.87 3.61
N THR A 265 -2.58 12.85 2.79
CA THR A 265 -2.07 14.14 3.28
C THR A 265 -2.92 15.31 2.83
N LYS A 266 -2.58 16.49 3.35
CA LYS A 266 -3.21 17.77 2.99
C LYS A 266 -2.68 18.36 1.67
N ALA A 267 -1.78 17.66 0.97
CA ALA A 267 -1.18 18.12 -0.29
C ALA A 267 -2.19 18.55 -1.38
N PRO A 268 -3.39 17.92 -1.54
CA PRO A 268 -4.40 18.39 -2.49
C PRO A 268 -4.88 19.83 -2.26
N ILE A 269 -4.77 20.34 -1.03
CA ILE A 269 -5.14 21.71 -0.67
C ILE A 269 -3.90 22.58 -0.59
N ALA A 270 -2.87 22.12 0.13
CA ALA A 270 -1.69 22.90 0.46
C ALA A 270 -0.90 23.41 -0.76
N HIS A 271 -0.94 22.67 -1.88
CA HIS A 271 -0.29 23.07 -3.14
C HIS A 271 -1.20 23.84 -4.11
N THR A 272 -2.46 24.13 -3.75
CA THR A 272 -3.34 24.97 -4.59
C THR A 272 -3.01 26.44 -4.40
N LYS A 273 -3.31 27.29 -5.40
CA LYS A 273 -3.19 28.75 -5.29
C LYS A 273 -3.94 29.30 -4.06
N LEU A 274 -5.14 28.78 -3.79
CA LEU A 274 -5.92 29.12 -2.59
C LEU A 274 -5.23 28.68 -1.28
N GLY A 275 -4.64 27.49 -1.26
CA GLY A 275 -3.87 26.98 -0.13
C GLY A 275 -2.66 27.87 0.21
N TRP A 276 -1.89 28.27 -0.81
CA TRP A 276 -0.80 29.23 -0.65
C TRP A 276 -1.30 30.59 -0.13
N ILE A 277 -2.35 31.16 -0.71
CA ILE A 277 -2.93 32.44 -0.25
C ILE A 277 -3.37 32.35 1.23
N LEU A 278 -4.16 31.34 1.60
CA LEU A 278 -4.63 31.15 2.97
C LEU A 278 -3.47 30.96 3.95
N ARG A 279 -2.40 30.27 3.53
CA ARG A 279 -1.21 30.02 4.33
C ARG A 279 -0.40 31.31 4.53
N SER A 280 -0.17 32.09 3.47
CA SER A 280 0.48 33.40 3.54
C SER A 280 -0.29 34.39 4.42
N VAL A 281 -1.63 34.42 4.32
CA VAL A 281 -2.47 35.24 5.22
C VAL A 281 -2.34 34.78 6.67
N CYS A 282 -2.37 33.46 6.94
CA CYS A 282 -2.17 32.97 8.31
C CYS A 282 -0.79 33.30 8.89
N SER A 283 0.27 33.23 8.07
CA SER A 283 1.63 33.58 8.45
C SER A 283 1.75 35.09 8.72
N GLY A 284 1.22 35.91 7.82
CA GLY A 284 1.15 37.37 7.98
C GLY A 284 0.38 37.79 9.24
N CYS A 285 -0.74 37.11 9.57
CA CYS A 285 -1.45 37.35 10.83
C CYS A 285 -0.64 36.97 12.08
N LEU A 286 0.20 35.92 12.03
CA LEU A 286 1.09 35.56 13.14
C LEU A 286 2.20 36.59 13.33
N VAL A 287 2.82 37.04 12.24
CA VAL A 287 3.85 38.09 12.26
C VAL A 287 3.25 39.42 12.75
N ALA A 288 2.08 39.81 12.25
CA ALA A 288 1.37 41.02 12.70
C ALA A 288 0.99 40.94 14.19
N ALA A 289 0.51 39.79 14.68
CA ALA A 289 0.23 39.58 16.09
C ALA A 289 1.49 39.69 16.96
N LEU A 290 2.64 39.16 16.49
CA LEU A 290 3.93 39.28 17.17
C LEU A 290 4.40 40.74 17.22
N VAL A 291 4.32 41.48 16.11
CA VAL A 291 4.70 42.91 16.04
C VAL A 291 3.78 43.77 16.92
N ILE A 292 2.47 43.56 16.88
CA ILE A 292 1.51 44.28 17.73
C ILE A 292 1.78 43.99 19.21
N PHE A 293 2.00 42.73 19.60
CA PHE A 293 2.31 42.36 20.98
C PHE A 293 3.68 42.89 21.45
N PHE A 294 4.65 42.93 20.54
CA PHE A 294 5.96 43.53 20.79
C PHE A 294 5.86 45.04 21.03
N ASN A 295 5.05 45.77 20.26
CA ASN A 295 4.84 47.21 20.40
C ASN A 295 3.85 47.63 21.50
N LEU A 296 3.05 46.70 22.04
CA LEU A 296 2.07 46.99 23.10
C LEU A 296 2.76 47.40 24.42
N ASP A 297 2.27 48.43 25.13
CA ASP A 297 2.75 48.72 26.48
C ASP A 297 2.14 47.75 27.50
N LYS A 298 2.98 46.85 28.04
CA LYS A 298 2.57 45.81 28.98
C LYS A 298 2.30 46.36 30.38
N ARG A 299 2.94 47.48 30.77
CA ARG A 299 2.74 48.11 32.09
C ARG A 299 1.39 48.80 32.16
N ARG A 300 1.05 49.57 31.11
CA ARG A 300 -0.23 50.31 31.01
C ARG A 300 -1.47 49.40 31.01
N HIS A 301 -1.33 48.14 30.56
CA HIS A 301 -2.42 47.17 30.47
C HIS A 301 -2.46 46.13 31.61
N GLN A 302 -1.65 46.28 32.67
CA GLN A 302 -1.61 45.38 33.82
C GLN A 302 -1.41 43.88 33.46
N ILE A 303 -0.69 43.60 32.37
CA ILE A 303 -0.49 42.21 31.92
C ILE A 303 0.58 41.55 32.78
N GLU A 304 0.27 40.40 33.39
CA GLU A 304 1.23 39.68 34.22
C GLU A 304 2.45 39.22 33.42
N ARG A 305 3.62 39.18 34.08
CA ARG A 305 4.87 38.72 33.46
C ARG A 305 4.77 37.28 32.94
N VAL A 306 3.96 36.45 33.59
CA VAL A 306 3.69 35.06 33.18
C VAL A 306 2.92 35.03 31.85
N ASP A 307 1.83 35.80 31.72
CA ASP A 307 1.05 35.90 30.49
C ASP A 307 1.86 36.48 29.32
N VAL A 308 2.76 37.44 29.59
CA VAL A 308 3.72 37.94 28.58
C VAL A 308 4.63 36.82 28.09
N ALA A 309 5.22 36.04 28.99
CA ALA A 309 6.10 34.92 28.62
C ALA A 309 5.34 33.82 27.84
N VAL A 310 4.14 33.44 28.30
CA VAL A 310 3.26 32.47 27.63
C VAL A 310 2.89 32.95 26.22
N THR A 311 2.56 34.23 26.07
CA THR A 311 2.14 34.80 24.76
C THR A 311 3.30 34.81 23.76
N TYR A 312 4.52 35.21 24.18
CA TYR A 312 5.71 35.12 23.33
C TYR A 312 6.04 33.66 22.97
N ALA A 313 5.98 32.72 23.92
CA ALA A 313 6.22 31.30 23.64
C ALA A 313 5.22 30.74 22.61
N LEU A 314 3.93 31.09 22.70
CA LEU A 314 2.91 30.67 21.74
C LEU A 314 3.08 31.30 20.35
N LEU A 315 3.48 32.57 20.27
CA LEU A 315 3.68 33.27 19.00
C LEU A 315 4.97 32.80 18.30
N ILE A 316 6.08 32.70 19.01
CA ILE A 316 7.37 32.22 18.48
C ILE A 316 7.26 30.73 18.10
N GLY A 317 6.67 29.89 18.95
CA GLY A 317 6.41 28.48 18.63
C GLY A 317 5.45 28.31 17.45
N GLY A 318 4.43 29.17 17.35
CA GLY A 318 3.51 29.22 16.21
C GLY A 318 4.22 29.58 14.90
N LEU A 319 5.08 30.61 14.92
CA LEU A 319 5.89 31.03 13.78
C LEU A 319 6.90 29.94 13.37
N ALA A 320 7.62 29.35 14.32
CA ALA A 320 8.57 28.28 14.06
C ALA A 320 7.91 27.05 13.40
N LEU A 321 6.73 26.63 13.88
CA LEU A 321 5.95 25.55 13.25
C LEU A 321 5.49 25.92 11.84
N ASP A 322 5.11 27.18 11.61
CA ASP A 322 4.64 27.63 10.30
C ASP A 322 5.78 27.75 9.28
N THR A 323 6.95 28.24 9.71
CA THR A 323 8.21 28.22 8.94
C THR A 323 8.63 26.79 8.61
N VAL A 324 8.63 25.88 9.58
CA VAL A 324 8.94 24.45 9.34
C VAL A 324 8.00 23.83 8.31
N ALA A 325 6.70 24.13 8.37
CA ALA A 325 5.74 23.61 7.41
C ALA A 325 5.81 24.31 6.02
N LEU A 326 6.23 25.59 5.94
CA LEU A 326 6.58 26.24 4.67
C LEU A 326 7.83 25.61 4.04
N LEU A 327 8.88 25.36 4.82
CA LEU A 327 10.08 24.64 4.38
C LEU A 327 9.74 23.21 3.93
N MET A 328 8.79 22.52 4.56
CA MET A 328 8.33 21.21 4.07
C MET A 328 7.59 21.27 2.74
N LEU A 329 6.87 22.37 2.44
CA LEU A 329 6.21 22.56 1.15
C LEU A 329 7.22 22.94 0.05
N LEU A 330 8.13 23.88 0.32
CA LEU A 330 9.16 24.33 -0.63
C LEU A 330 10.14 23.21 -1.03
N PHE A 331 10.45 22.30 -0.11
CA PHE A 331 11.32 21.15 -0.37
C PHE A 331 10.52 19.83 -0.56
N SER A 332 9.32 19.91 -1.12
CA SER A 332 8.50 18.75 -1.50
C SER A 332 8.78 18.31 -2.93
N ASN A 333 8.52 17.04 -3.26
CA ASN A 333 8.64 16.54 -4.64
C ASN A 333 7.78 17.37 -5.61
N ARG A 334 6.58 17.80 -5.19
CA ARG A 334 5.67 18.61 -6.00
C ARG A 334 6.16 20.05 -6.22
N ALA A 335 6.96 20.60 -5.30
CA ALA A 335 7.60 21.89 -5.50
C ALA A 335 8.77 21.82 -6.49
N ARG A 336 9.49 20.69 -6.57
CA ARG A 336 10.51 20.46 -7.62
C ARG A 336 9.88 20.50 -9.01
N VAL A 337 8.79 19.77 -9.23
CA VAL A 337 8.05 19.77 -10.51
C VAL A 337 7.60 21.17 -10.91
N PHE A 338 7.04 21.93 -9.96
CA PHE A 338 6.63 23.32 -10.21
C PHE A 338 7.80 24.24 -10.60
N LEU A 339 8.98 24.08 -9.96
CA LEU A 339 10.18 24.83 -10.32
C LEU A 339 10.73 24.45 -11.71
N GLU A 340 10.55 23.19 -12.13
CA GLU A 340 10.99 22.70 -13.43
C GLU A 340 10.07 23.20 -14.57
N GLU A 341 8.75 23.09 -14.39
CA GLU A 341 7.74 23.72 -15.25
C GLU A 341 7.98 25.24 -15.40
N GLU A 342 8.19 25.95 -14.29
CA GLU A 342 8.38 27.40 -14.31
C GLU A 342 9.78 27.80 -14.83
N SER A 343 10.82 26.96 -14.66
CA SER A 343 12.14 27.20 -15.25
C SER A 343 12.13 27.19 -16.79
N SER A 344 11.22 26.43 -17.38
CA SER A 344 10.97 26.36 -18.82
C SER A 344 10.19 27.58 -19.33
N GLY A 345 9.44 28.27 -18.45
CA GLY A 345 8.56 29.39 -18.79
C GLY A 345 9.03 30.79 -18.37
N GLY A 346 9.88 30.95 -17.35
CA GLY A 346 10.27 32.28 -16.87
C GLY A 346 11.29 32.33 -15.72
N ARG A 347 12.29 33.22 -15.86
CA ARG A 347 13.51 33.33 -15.02
C ARG A 347 13.36 33.54 -13.49
N ARG A 348 12.15 33.71 -12.93
CA ARG A 348 11.97 34.30 -11.57
C ARG A 348 12.39 33.42 -10.39
N LEU A 349 12.19 32.11 -10.44
CA LEU A 349 12.49 31.20 -9.30
C LEU A 349 13.59 30.16 -9.59
N ARG A 350 14.27 30.23 -10.76
CA ARG A 350 15.32 29.27 -11.18
C ARG A 350 16.47 29.13 -10.16
N TRP A 351 16.79 30.19 -9.41
CA TRP A 351 17.83 30.18 -8.37
C TRP A 351 17.52 29.27 -7.18
N LEU A 352 16.25 28.89 -6.95
CA LEU A 352 15.87 27.98 -5.87
C LEU A 352 16.16 26.52 -6.20
N ALA A 353 16.20 26.11 -7.47
CA ALA A 353 16.44 24.72 -7.87
C ALA A 353 17.72 24.12 -7.25
N PRO A 354 18.93 24.71 -7.39
CA PRO A 354 20.15 24.15 -6.78
C PRO A 354 20.10 24.14 -5.24
N VAL A 355 19.33 25.05 -4.61
CA VAL A 355 19.12 25.08 -3.16
C VAL A 355 18.21 23.92 -2.73
N VAL A 356 17.12 23.67 -3.47
CA VAL A 356 16.21 22.54 -3.27
C VAL A 356 16.95 21.22 -3.43
N ASP A 357 17.75 21.06 -4.49
CA ASP A 357 18.51 19.83 -4.77
C ASP A 357 19.60 19.59 -3.72
N SER A 358 20.29 20.64 -3.26
CA SER A 358 21.32 20.51 -2.21
C SER A 358 20.70 20.16 -0.86
N ILE A 359 19.57 20.76 -0.49
CA ILE A 359 18.83 20.42 0.73
C ILE A 359 18.18 19.03 0.62
N LYS A 360 17.74 18.60 -0.57
CA LYS A 360 17.22 17.24 -0.80
C LYS A 360 18.34 16.20 -0.72
N ARG A 361 19.53 16.46 -1.27
CA ARG A 361 20.73 15.62 -1.10
C ARG A 361 21.16 15.52 0.37
N TRP A 362 21.16 16.64 1.11
CA TRP A 362 21.47 16.66 2.54
C TRP A 362 20.42 15.95 3.42
N ARG A 363 19.13 16.01 3.04
CA ARG A 363 18.06 15.18 3.63
C ARG A 363 18.05 13.74 3.09
N GLY A 364 18.93 13.43 2.14
CA GLY A 364 18.97 12.17 1.39
C GLY A 364 19.08 10.97 2.32
N THR A 365 18.46 9.86 1.93
CA THR A 365 18.23 8.60 2.69
C THR A 365 17.13 8.64 3.77
N ARG A 366 16.83 9.74 4.46
CA ARG A 366 15.87 9.74 5.60
C ARG A 366 14.37 9.76 5.23
N ARG A 367 14.00 9.88 3.96
CA ARG A 367 12.59 9.93 3.49
C ARG A 367 12.32 9.17 2.17
N ARG A 368 12.99 8.04 1.92
CA ARG A 368 12.35 7.01 1.06
C ARG A 368 11.09 6.53 1.79
N ARG A 369 9.93 6.57 1.13
CA ARG A 369 8.65 6.20 1.78
C ARG A 369 8.46 4.69 1.75
N TRP A 370 8.98 4.05 0.72
CA TRP A 370 9.25 2.62 0.80
C TRP A 370 10.56 2.41 1.56
N SER A 371 10.59 1.46 2.50
CA SER A 371 11.80 1.20 3.27
C SER A 371 12.94 0.56 2.45
N GLY A 372 12.70 0.16 1.19
CA GLY A 372 13.62 -0.71 0.44
C GLY A 372 13.81 -2.08 1.10
N LYS A 373 12.85 -2.48 1.95
CA LYS A 373 12.84 -3.71 2.73
C LYS A 373 11.52 -4.44 2.54
N THR A 374 11.56 -5.76 2.42
CA THR A 374 10.40 -6.64 2.53
C THR A 374 10.21 -7.08 3.99
N SER A 375 9.01 -7.56 4.31
CA SER A 375 8.78 -8.32 5.54
C SER A 375 8.81 -9.79 5.18
N GLN A 376 9.60 -10.58 5.89
CA GLN A 376 9.85 -12.00 5.62
C GLN A 376 9.54 -12.83 6.85
N MET A 377 9.12 -14.07 6.63
CA MET A 377 8.76 -15.01 7.68
C MET A 377 8.98 -16.44 7.16
N ASN A 378 9.45 -17.31 8.04
CA ASN A 378 9.75 -18.71 7.73
C ASN A 378 8.85 -19.64 8.56
N LEU A 379 8.22 -20.62 7.91
CA LEU A 379 7.28 -21.52 8.56
C LEU A 379 7.96 -22.48 9.55
N ILE A 380 9.13 -23.02 9.20
CA ILE A 380 9.85 -23.98 10.05
C ILE A 380 10.46 -23.28 11.27
N ASP A 381 11.09 -22.11 11.10
CA ASP A 381 11.60 -21.30 12.23
C ASP A 381 10.48 -20.96 13.23
N TYR A 382 9.30 -20.59 12.71
CA TYR A 382 8.11 -20.33 13.53
C TYR A 382 7.63 -21.58 14.27
N CYS A 383 7.61 -22.74 13.63
CA CYS A 383 7.17 -23.99 14.26
C CYS A 383 8.17 -24.51 15.31
N LEU A 384 9.46 -24.25 15.14
CA LEU A 384 10.50 -24.60 16.12
C LEU A 384 10.49 -23.73 17.38
N GLY A 385 9.83 -22.56 17.37
CA GLY A 385 9.83 -21.62 18.50
C GLY A 385 11.22 -21.02 18.83
N LYS A 386 12.23 -21.29 17.99
CA LYS A 386 13.64 -20.89 18.14
C LYS A 386 13.94 -19.74 17.17
N PRO A 387 13.69 -18.46 17.51
CA PRO A 387 14.06 -17.34 16.65
C PRO A 387 15.58 -17.27 16.49
N GLU A 388 16.04 -16.76 15.34
CA GLU A 388 17.46 -16.73 14.98
C GLU A 388 18.37 -16.09 16.06
N ARG A 389 19.58 -16.62 16.10
CA ARG A 389 20.61 -16.53 17.14
C ARG A 389 20.98 -15.10 17.57
N ASN A 390 20.17 -14.44 18.41
CA ASN A 390 20.68 -13.41 19.33
C ASN A 390 19.83 -12.97 20.56
N SER A 391 18.61 -13.48 20.78
CA SER A 391 17.74 -12.94 21.87
C SER A 391 17.59 -13.85 23.10
N ARG A 392 18.67 -14.01 23.90
CA ARG A 392 18.58 -14.58 25.28
C ARG A 392 17.63 -13.78 26.20
N ARG A 393 17.27 -12.54 25.83
CA ARG A 393 16.28 -11.70 26.55
C ARG A 393 14.84 -11.93 26.06
N GLY A 394 14.64 -12.38 24.82
CA GLY A 394 13.33 -12.59 24.20
C GLY A 394 12.58 -13.81 24.74
N TRP A 395 13.28 -14.90 25.03
CA TRP A 395 12.66 -16.15 25.51
C TRP A 395 11.86 -15.97 26.82
N ARG A 396 12.32 -15.08 27.71
CA ARG A 396 11.57 -14.71 28.93
C ARG A 396 10.32 -13.87 28.63
N LEU A 397 10.33 -13.07 27.56
CA LEU A 397 9.16 -12.31 27.12
C LEU A 397 8.12 -13.21 26.47
N LEU A 398 8.54 -14.25 25.74
CA LEU A 398 7.65 -15.27 25.16
C LEU A 398 6.80 -15.97 26.25
N MET A 399 7.44 -16.50 27.30
CA MET A 399 6.76 -17.13 28.44
C MET A 399 5.83 -16.17 29.22
N VAL A 400 6.06 -14.85 29.17
CA VAL A 400 5.15 -13.87 29.77
C VAL A 400 4.00 -13.52 28.81
N ALA A 401 4.22 -13.56 27.50
CA ALA A 401 3.21 -13.26 26.49
C ALA A 401 2.12 -14.34 26.41
N ASP A 402 2.52 -15.61 26.51
CA ASP A 402 1.64 -16.78 26.64
C ASP A 402 0.61 -16.57 27.79
N LYS A 403 1.11 -16.31 29.01
CA LYS A 403 0.27 -15.99 30.19
C LYS A 403 -0.63 -14.76 30.08
N VAL A 404 -0.44 -13.90 29.08
CA VAL A 404 -1.19 -12.64 28.89
C VAL A 404 -2.05 -12.68 27.60
N GLY A 405 -2.02 -13.77 26.82
CA GLY A 405 -2.74 -13.85 25.55
C GLY A 405 -2.25 -12.81 24.52
N LEU A 406 -0.95 -12.52 24.53
CA LEU A 406 -0.26 -11.64 23.58
C LEU A 406 0.76 -12.39 22.71
N GLU A 407 0.75 -13.72 22.76
CA GLU A 407 1.59 -14.65 21.96
C GLU A 407 1.71 -14.20 20.49
N GLU A 408 0.59 -14.10 19.75
CA GLU A 408 0.57 -13.64 18.34
C GLU A 408 1.29 -12.28 18.10
N VAL A 409 1.30 -11.37 19.08
CA VAL A 409 1.92 -10.03 18.94
C VAL A 409 3.43 -10.09 19.21
N VAL A 410 3.86 -11.01 20.05
CA VAL A 410 5.27 -11.21 20.42
C VAL A 410 5.96 -12.11 19.40
N ASP A 411 5.25 -13.13 18.90
CA ASP A 411 5.64 -13.91 17.73
C ASP A 411 5.87 -13.02 16.51
N ASP A 412 4.91 -12.12 16.21
CA ASP A 412 5.04 -11.16 15.10
C ASP A 412 6.27 -10.25 15.24
N PHE A 413 6.76 -10.03 16.45
CA PHE A 413 7.96 -9.24 16.69
C PHE A 413 9.26 -10.04 16.48
N PHE A 414 9.25 -11.36 16.75
CA PHE A 414 10.45 -12.21 16.64
C PHE A 414 10.59 -12.94 15.30
N PHE A 415 9.47 -13.32 14.66
CA PHE A 415 9.48 -14.13 13.44
C PHE A 415 9.26 -13.32 12.14
N ILE A 416 8.85 -12.05 12.21
CA ILE A 416 8.77 -11.16 11.05
C ILE A 416 10.09 -10.39 10.88
N ARG A 417 10.96 -10.89 10.00
CA ARG A 417 12.22 -10.23 9.62
C ARG A 417 11.94 -9.06 8.67
N ARG A 418 12.67 -7.93 8.80
CA ARG A 418 12.61 -6.78 7.87
C ARG A 418 13.92 -6.67 7.10
N VAL A 419 14.03 -7.42 6.00
CA VAL A 419 15.26 -7.61 5.23
C VAL A 419 15.34 -6.60 4.08
N PRO A 420 16.48 -5.91 3.87
CA PRO A 420 16.66 -5.01 2.73
C PRO A 420 16.73 -5.79 1.41
N LEU A 421 16.01 -5.31 0.40
CA LEU A 421 16.08 -5.86 -0.95
C LEU A 421 17.31 -5.37 -1.72
N ARG A 422 17.72 -4.12 -1.46
CA ARG A 422 18.90 -3.51 -2.08
C ARG A 422 20.12 -3.73 -1.19
N ASP A 423 21.22 -4.16 -1.79
CA ASP A 423 22.51 -4.18 -1.12
C ASP A 423 22.88 -2.74 -0.67
N LEU A 424 23.48 -2.62 0.51
CA LEU A 424 23.94 -1.33 1.05
C LEU A 424 25.17 -0.80 0.31
N THR A 425 25.94 -1.69 -0.33
CA THR A 425 27.18 -1.37 -1.06
C THR A 425 26.89 -0.97 -2.50
N THR A 426 26.30 -1.86 -3.31
CA THR A 426 26.01 -1.61 -4.74
C THR A 426 24.72 -0.80 -4.98
N LYS A 427 23.78 -0.78 -4.01
CA LYS A 427 22.40 -0.24 -4.13
C LYS A 427 21.49 -0.99 -5.11
N GLU A 428 21.98 -2.07 -5.69
CA GLU A 428 21.26 -2.95 -6.62
C GLU A 428 20.51 -4.05 -5.86
N SER A 429 19.63 -4.75 -6.56
CA SER A 429 18.81 -5.82 -5.97
C SER A 429 18.54 -6.90 -7.02
N SER A 430 19.08 -8.10 -6.79
CA SER A 430 18.81 -9.28 -7.62
C SER A 430 17.32 -9.51 -7.85
N VAL A 431 16.52 -9.32 -6.79
CA VAL A 431 15.06 -9.48 -6.75
C VAL A 431 14.36 -8.43 -7.61
N LEU A 432 14.72 -7.15 -7.48
CA LEU A 432 14.10 -6.10 -8.29
C LEU A 432 14.48 -6.22 -9.77
N HIS A 433 15.74 -6.53 -10.07
CA HIS A 433 16.16 -6.80 -11.44
C HIS A 433 15.41 -7.99 -12.02
N PHE A 434 15.41 -9.15 -11.36
CA PHE A 434 14.75 -10.35 -11.88
C PHE A 434 13.22 -10.19 -12.05
N VAL A 435 12.54 -9.47 -11.15
CA VAL A 435 11.12 -9.12 -11.32
C VAL A 435 10.91 -8.14 -12.48
N PHE A 436 11.77 -7.13 -12.64
CA PHE A 436 11.69 -6.17 -13.76
C PHE A 436 11.96 -6.85 -15.11
N ASP A 437 13.02 -7.66 -15.19
CA ASP A 437 13.43 -8.42 -16.38
C ASP A 437 12.31 -9.37 -16.80
N GLY A 438 11.72 -10.12 -15.86
CA GLY A 438 10.58 -11.01 -16.11
C GLY A 438 9.34 -10.29 -16.63
N LEU A 439 8.98 -9.14 -16.05
CA LEU A 439 7.86 -8.31 -16.51
C LEU A 439 8.14 -7.66 -17.87
N LYS A 440 9.37 -7.19 -18.11
CA LYS A 440 9.80 -6.61 -19.39
C LYS A 440 9.74 -7.65 -20.51
N ASN A 441 10.27 -8.86 -20.28
CA ASN A 441 10.20 -9.96 -21.23
C ASN A 441 8.74 -10.36 -21.52
N ALA A 442 7.91 -10.49 -20.50
CA ALA A 442 6.47 -10.73 -20.66
C ALA A 442 5.78 -9.62 -21.49
N ALA A 443 6.15 -8.36 -21.31
CA ALA A 443 5.60 -7.24 -22.08
C ALA A 443 6.07 -7.22 -23.55
N MET A 444 7.31 -7.65 -23.83
CA MET A 444 7.85 -7.76 -25.21
C MET A 444 7.25 -8.95 -25.98
N GLU A 445 6.91 -10.06 -25.31
CA GLU A 445 6.27 -11.25 -25.90
C GLU A 445 4.80 -11.03 -26.30
N LEU A 446 4.21 -9.88 -25.96
CA LEU A 446 2.78 -9.59 -26.09
C LEU A 446 2.49 -8.58 -27.20
N GLU A 447 1.81 -9.03 -28.25
CA GLU A 447 1.23 -8.15 -29.26
C GLU A 447 0.25 -7.15 -28.62
N GLU A 448 0.41 -5.88 -29.01
CA GLU A 448 -0.32 -4.74 -28.44
C GLU A 448 -1.85 -4.95 -28.38
N HIS A 449 -2.44 -5.59 -29.39
CA HIS A 449 -3.88 -5.70 -29.55
C HIS A 449 -4.51 -6.96 -28.92
N ASN A 450 -3.71 -7.94 -28.46
CA ASN A 450 -4.24 -9.22 -27.99
C ASN A 450 -4.52 -9.23 -26.48
N LYS A 451 -5.67 -8.66 -26.07
CA LYS A 451 -6.10 -8.64 -24.66
C LYS A 451 -6.22 -10.04 -24.04
N ALA A 452 -6.58 -11.06 -24.82
CA ALA A 452 -6.67 -12.43 -24.31
C ALA A 452 -5.28 -12.97 -23.89
N LYS A 453 -4.26 -12.82 -24.75
CA LYS A 453 -2.88 -13.23 -24.47
C LYS A 453 -2.28 -12.46 -23.27
N ILE A 454 -2.56 -11.16 -23.17
CA ILE A 454 -2.14 -10.34 -21.99
C ILE A 454 -2.75 -10.88 -20.70
N MET A 455 -4.05 -11.20 -20.71
CA MET A 455 -4.74 -11.75 -19.55
C MET A 455 -4.28 -13.17 -19.20
N GLU A 456 -3.99 -14.01 -20.19
CA GLU A 456 -3.39 -15.32 -20.01
C GLU A 456 -2.06 -15.21 -19.26
N VAL A 457 -1.13 -14.37 -19.75
CA VAL A 457 0.16 -14.11 -19.10
C VAL A 457 -0.01 -13.62 -17.66
N CYS A 458 -0.95 -12.70 -17.41
CA CYS A 458 -1.23 -12.19 -16.05
C CYS A 458 -2.00 -13.18 -15.15
N ASN A 459 -2.49 -14.30 -15.69
CA ASN A 459 -3.16 -15.37 -14.95
C ASN A 459 -2.20 -16.52 -14.60
N ARG A 460 -0.98 -16.55 -15.17
CA ARG A 460 0.04 -17.54 -14.84
C ARG A 460 0.48 -17.41 -13.39
N ARG A 461 0.77 -18.54 -12.74
CA ARG A 461 1.14 -18.63 -11.30
C ARG A 461 2.48 -19.33 -11.06
N GLY A 462 3.23 -19.60 -12.13
CA GLY A 462 4.43 -20.45 -12.16
C GLY A 462 4.42 -21.42 -13.33
N ASN A 463 3.23 -21.74 -13.85
CA ASN A 463 3.07 -22.63 -15.00
C ASN A 463 3.70 -22.06 -16.27
N GLY A 464 3.82 -20.73 -16.43
CA GLY A 464 4.51 -20.17 -17.59
C GLY A 464 6.02 -20.40 -17.58
N VAL A 465 6.61 -20.56 -16.41
CA VAL A 465 8.02 -20.93 -16.23
C VAL A 465 8.20 -22.44 -16.39
N ILE A 466 7.33 -23.24 -15.77
CA ILE A 466 7.36 -24.71 -15.87
C ILE A 466 7.14 -25.17 -17.32
N ASP A 467 6.15 -24.59 -18.02
CA ASP A 467 5.85 -24.91 -19.42
C ASP A 467 6.97 -24.40 -20.38
N ARG A 468 7.66 -23.30 -20.04
CA ARG A 468 8.81 -22.78 -20.83
C ARG A 468 10.08 -23.61 -20.66
N LEU A 469 10.26 -24.22 -19.49
CA LEU A 469 11.44 -25.03 -19.15
C LEU A 469 11.17 -26.53 -19.23
N SER A 470 10.03 -26.97 -19.81
CA SER A 470 9.58 -28.37 -19.82
C SER A 470 10.66 -29.35 -20.23
N GLU A 471 11.34 -29.09 -21.35
CA GLU A 471 12.35 -29.99 -21.92
C GLU A 471 13.58 -30.10 -21.02
N LYS A 472 14.03 -28.97 -20.42
CA LYS A 472 15.13 -28.98 -19.46
C LYS A 472 14.76 -29.75 -18.19
N ILE A 473 13.54 -29.53 -17.68
CA ILE A 473 13.03 -30.17 -16.46
C ILE A 473 12.94 -31.69 -16.66
N LYS A 474 12.33 -32.14 -17.77
CA LYS A 474 12.24 -33.57 -18.10
C LYS A 474 13.62 -34.21 -18.30
N ALA A 475 14.54 -33.54 -19.00
CA ALA A 475 15.91 -34.03 -19.20
C ALA A 475 16.74 -34.14 -17.90
N ALA A 476 16.42 -33.34 -16.87
CA ALA A 476 17.07 -33.41 -15.56
C ALA A 476 16.53 -34.56 -14.68
N LEU A 477 15.24 -34.89 -14.80
CA LEU A 477 14.57 -35.97 -14.06
C LEU A 477 14.89 -37.34 -14.67
N LYS A 478 16.11 -37.84 -14.50
CA LYS A 478 16.64 -39.06 -15.17
C LYS A 478 16.12 -40.41 -14.62
N ASN A 479 14.85 -40.51 -14.21
CA ASN A 479 14.28 -41.67 -13.52
C ASN A 479 12.99 -42.18 -14.19
N ASP A 480 12.60 -43.44 -13.95
CA ASP A 480 11.37 -44.10 -14.48
C ASP A 480 10.03 -43.44 -14.07
N ASP A 481 10.04 -42.33 -13.32
CA ASP A 481 8.86 -41.63 -12.79
C ASP A 481 8.89 -40.11 -13.17
N ASP A 482 9.67 -39.74 -14.18
CA ASP A 482 9.95 -38.37 -14.63
C ASP A 482 8.68 -37.58 -15.00
N GLU A 483 7.79 -38.18 -15.80
CA GLU A 483 6.54 -37.57 -16.25
C GLU A 483 5.61 -37.28 -15.07
N LYS A 484 5.59 -38.15 -14.05
CA LYS A 484 4.80 -37.95 -12.84
C LYS A 484 5.41 -36.89 -11.92
N GLN A 485 6.74 -36.82 -11.81
CA GLN A 485 7.43 -35.74 -11.08
C GLN A 485 7.22 -34.38 -11.77
N PHE A 486 7.29 -34.32 -13.10
CA PHE A 486 6.94 -33.13 -13.89
C PHE A 486 5.48 -32.71 -13.67
N ASN A 487 4.53 -33.65 -13.79
CA ASN A 487 3.12 -33.37 -13.60
C ASN A 487 2.79 -32.96 -12.15
N LEU A 488 3.46 -33.52 -11.14
CA LEU A 488 3.36 -33.06 -9.75
C LEU A 488 3.81 -31.60 -9.59
N ILE A 489 4.99 -31.25 -10.12
CA ILE A 489 5.52 -29.87 -10.08
C ILE A 489 4.51 -28.91 -10.74
N ARG A 490 3.94 -29.30 -11.89
CA ARG A 490 2.95 -28.51 -12.63
C ARG A 490 1.60 -28.38 -11.90
N ALA A 491 1.06 -29.48 -11.38
CA ALA A 491 -0.22 -29.53 -10.66
C ALA A 491 -0.20 -28.67 -9.38
N SER A 492 0.94 -28.61 -8.69
CA SER A 492 1.13 -27.78 -7.49
C SER A 492 0.88 -26.27 -7.70
N VAL A 493 0.89 -25.81 -8.95
CA VAL A 493 0.66 -24.41 -9.36
C VAL A 493 -0.70 -24.21 -10.03
N VAL A 494 -1.10 -25.16 -10.87
CA VAL A 494 -2.29 -25.04 -11.74
C VAL A 494 -3.57 -25.54 -11.05
N GLU A 495 -3.51 -26.71 -10.42
CA GLU A 495 -4.68 -27.42 -9.88
C GLU A 495 -4.94 -27.05 -8.41
N SER A 496 -3.87 -26.78 -7.66
CA SER A 496 -3.96 -26.32 -6.28
C SER A 496 -4.60 -24.94 -6.15
N ASN A 497 -5.24 -24.69 -5.01
CA ASN A 497 -5.74 -23.36 -4.68
C ASN A 497 -4.55 -22.39 -4.51
N PHE A 498 -4.71 -21.11 -4.82
CA PHE A 498 -3.57 -20.19 -4.77
C PHE A 498 -2.93 -20.09 -3.38
N ASP A 499 -3.72 -20.10 -2.31
CA ASP A 499 -3.24 -20.12 -0.93
C ASP A 499 -2.54 -21.44 -0.52
N GLU A 500 -2.87 -22.52 -1.20
CA GLU A 500 -2.29 -23.86 -1.03
C GLU A 500 -0.95 -23.94 -1.78
N SER A 501 -0.90 -23.52 -3.04
CA SER A 501 0.35 -23.35 -3.82
C SER A 501 1.37 -22.49 -3.07
N LEU A 502 0.95 -21.38 -2.46
CA LEU A 502 1.84 -20.53 -1.66
C LEU A 502 2.46 -21.26 -0.45
N LEU A 503 1.73 -22.16 0.20
CA LEU A 503 2.25 -22.96 1.31
C LEU A 503 3.15 -24.10 0.81
N LEU A 504 2.71 -24.84 -0.20
CA LEU A 504 3.47 -25.92 -0.85
C LEU A 504 4.84 -25.43 -1.32
N TRP A 505 4.87 -24.35 -2.10
CA TRP A 505 6.10 -23.77 -2.62
C TRP A 505 6.94 -23.12 -1.53
N HIS A 506 6.35 -22.55 -0.47
CA HIS A 506 7.12 -22.02 0.64
C HIS A 506 7.91 -23.12 1.35
N ILE A 507 7.22 -24.22 1.70
CA ILE A 507 7.84 -25.41 2.30
C ILE A 507 8.89 -25.97 1.34
N ALA A 508 8.53 -26.22 0.08
CA ALA A 508 9.44 -26.84 -0.89
C ALA A 508 10.71 -25.98 -1.11
N THR A 509 10.55 -24.67 -1.30
CA THR A 509 11.67 -23.72 -1.40
C THR A 509 12.57 -23.80 -0.17
N ASN A 510 11.98 -23.85 1.03
CA ASN A 510 12.73 -23.91 2.28
C ASN A 510 13.53 -25.23 2.41
N MET A 511 12.95 -26.36 2.02
CA MET A 511 13.61 -27.67 1.99
C MET A 511 14.73 -27.76 0.94
N CYS A 512 14.60 -27.04 -0.19
CA CYS A 512 15.64 -26.96 -1.23
C CYS A 512 16.86 -26.14 -0.81
N ARG A 513 16.77 -25.31 0.24
CA ARG A 513 17.92 -24.55 0.78
C ARG A 513 18.98 -25.45 1.43
N CYS A 514 18.56 -26.56 2.03
CA CYS A 514 19.45 -27.49 2.71
C CYS A 514 20.16 -28.36 1.67
N ARG A 515 21.44 -28.08 1.45
CA ARG A 515 22.27 -28.82 0.50
C ARG A 515 22.24 -30.32 0.80
N ARG A 516 22.33 -31.16 -0.23
CA ARG A 516 22.55 -32.60 -0.06
C ARG A 516 23.90 -32.78 0.62
N LEU A 517 23.91 -33.28 1.85
CA LEU A 517 25.08 -33.90 2.45
C LEU A 517 24.98 -35.38 2.07
N ASP A 518 25.98 -35.92 1.40
CA ASP A 518 26.07 -37.37 1.19
C ASP A 518 26.41 -38.05 2.53
N ASP A 519 25.87 -39.24 2.76
CA ASP A 519 26.03 -40.01 4.01
C ASP A 519 27.51 -40.41 4.23
N GLY A 520 28.27 -39.50 4.83
CA GLY A 520 29.70 -39.65 5.10
C GLY A 520 30.47 -38.33 5.20
N GLU A 521 30.01 -37.27 4.55
CA GLU A 521 30.72 -35.99 4.55
C GLU A 521 30.29 -35.11 5.75
N LYS A 522 31.25 -34.80 6.64
CA LYS A 522 31.03 -33.83 7.73
C LYS A 522 30.81 -32.43 7.14
N ARG A 523 30.23 -31.51 7.93
CA ARG A 523 30.13 -30.06 7.63
C ARG A 523 31.53 -29.41 7.46
N THR A 524 32.22 -29.71 6.37
CA THR A 524 33.29 -28.91 5.78
C THR A 524 32.68 -28.04 4.68
N PRO A 525 33.11 -26.78 4.51
CA PRO A 525 32.65 -25.95 3.41
C PRO A 525 33.25 -26.47 2.10
N ALA A 526 32.59 -27.44 1.47
CA ALA A 526 32.99 -27.96 0.17
C ALA A 526 32.98 -26.82 -0.85
N THR A 527 34.16 -26.53 -1.42
CA THR A 527 34.41 -25.45 -2.39
C THR A 527 33.85 -25.80 -3.76
N THR A 528 32.56 -26.12 -3.85
CA THR A 528 31.83 -26.04 -5.11
C THR A 528 31.78 -24.58 -5.53
N VAL A 529 32.20 -24.27 -6.75
CA VAL A 529 32.05 -22.94 -7.33
C VAL A 529 30.57 -22.73 -7.64
N VAL A 530 29.83 -22.14 -6.70
CA VAL A 530 28.45 -21.69 -6.91
C VAL A 530 28.45 -20.64 -8.01
N THR A 531 27.64 -20.81 -9.05
CA THR A 531 27.57 -19.84 -10.15
C THR A 531 26.90 -18.54 -9.68
N GLU A 532 27.27 -17.40 -10.26
CA GLU A 532 26.66 -16.12 -9.90
C GLU A 532 25.14 -16.11 -10.21
N SER A 533 24.71 -16.87 -11.22
CA SER A 533 23.31 -17.12 -11.56
C SER A 533 22.58 -17.94 -10.49
N GLU A 534 23.14 -19.08 -10.04
CA GLU A 534 22.58 -19.88 -8.96
C GLU A 534 22.42 -19.05 -7.68
N ALA A 535 23.47 -18.34 -7.25
CA ALA A 535 23.43 -17.46 -6.07
C ALA A 535 22.37 -16.34 -6.22
N ARG A 536 22.26 -15.73 -7.42
CA ARG A 536 21.23 -14.72 -7.74
C ARG A 536 19.84 -15.31 -7.59
N TRP A 537 19.54 -16.42 -8.27
CA TRP A 537 18.19 -17.02 -8.30
C TRP A 537 17.78 -17.58 -6.95
N ARG A 538 18.70 -18.23 -6.23
CA ARG A 538 18.50 -18.66 -4.84
C ARG A 538 18.08 -17.49 -3.95
N GLY A 539 18.81 -16.37 -4.00
CA GLY A 539 18.46 -15.15 -3.25
C GLY A 539 17.09 -14.59 -3.61
N VAL A 540 16.65 -14.72 -4.86
CA VAL A 540 15.29 -14.36 -5.30
C VAL A 540 14.24 -15.31 -4.73
N GLY A 541 14.42 -16.62 -4.92
CA GLY A 541 13.49 -17.65 -4.46
C GLY A 541 13.28 -17.61 -2.95
N GLU A 542 14.36 -17.54 -2.17
CA GLU A 542 14.29 -17.40 -0.71
C GLU A 542 13.56 -16.10 -0.32
N THR A 543 13.92 -14.96 -0.92
CA THR A 543 13.32 -13.66 -0.57
C THR A 543 11.83 -13.62 -0.85
N LEU A 544 11.40 -14.09 -2.03
CA LEU A 544 10.01 -14.05 -2.45
C LEU A 544 9.17 -15.08 -1.69
N SER A 545 9.70 -16.29 -1.45
CA SER A 545 9.04 -17.30 -0.63
C SER A 545 8.65 -16.78 0.76
N GLU A 546 9.60 -16.19 1.49
CA GLU A 546 9.33 -15.66 2.84
C GLU A 546 8.46 -14.40 2.82
N TYR A 547 8.53 -13.59 1.76
CA TYR A 547 7.67 -12.41 1.57
C TYR A 547 6.22 -12.79 1.25
N MET A 548 6.01 -13.78 0.37
CA MET A 548 4.69 -14.23 -0.02
C MET A 548 3.98 -14.97 1.12
N LEU A 549 4.70 -15.75 1.94
CA LEU A 549 4.15 -16.28 3.19
C LEU A 549 3.75 -15.14 4.15
N TYR A 550 4.59 -14.12 4.33
CA TYR A 550 4.22 -12.94 5.13
C TYR A 550 2.92 -12.28 4.63
N LEU A 551 2.75 -12.12 3.31
CA LEU A 551 1.52 -11.58 2.74
C LEU A 551 0.31 -12.47 3.06
N LEU A 552 0.44 -13.80 2.95
CA LEU A 552 -0.64 -14.77 3.22
C LEU A 552 -1.23 -14.63 4.62
N ILE A 553 -0.40 -14.29 5.60
CA ILE A 553 -0.81 -14.26 7.02
C ILE A 553 -1.11 -12.85 7.51
N LYS A 554 -0.29 -11.87 7.12
CA LYS A 554 -0.33 -10.51 7.70
C LYS A 554 -0.99 -9.48 6.80
N GLN A 555 -1.07 -9.74 5.50
CA GLN A 555 -1.73 -8.88 4.52
C GLN A 555 -2.65 -9.65 3.55
N PRO A 556 -3.55 -10.54 4.03
CA PRO A 556 -4.35 -11.39 3.14
C PRO A 556 -5.32 -10.59 2.24
N GLU A 557 -5.69 -9.35 2.61
CA GLU A 557 -6.42 -8.41 1.73
C GLU A 557 -5.67 -8.11 0.39
N MET A 558 -4.36 -8.34 0.34
CA MET A 558 -3.50 -8.15 -0.84
C MET A 558 -3.41 -9.38 -1.73
N LEU A 559 -3.93 -10.53 -1.29
CA LEU A 559 -3.89 -11.82 -2.02
C LEU A 559 -5.28 -12.28 -2.49
N SER A 560 -6.23 -11.35 -2.54
CA SER A 560 -7.62 -11.59 -2.97
C SER A 560 -8.43 -12.53 -2.04
N ALA A 561 -9.59 -12.99 -2.51
CA ALA A 561 -10.65 -13.57 -1.68
C ALA A 561 -10.31 -14.91 -0.99
N THR A 562 -9.24 -15.60 -1.40
CA THR A 562 -8.73 -16.86 -0.78
C THR A 562 -8.14 -16.66 0.62
N ALA A 563 -7.87 -15.40 1.00
CA ALA A 563 -7.50 -14.91 2.33
C ALA A 563 -7.93 -15.77 3.54
N GLY A 564 -9.21 -16.13 3.63
CA GLY A 564 -9.76 -16.83 4.80
C GLY A 564 -9.41 -18.31 4.88
N ILE A 565 -9.21 -18.97 3.73
CA ILE A 565 -8.92 -20.42 3.66
C ILE A 565 -7.42 -20.66 3.88
N GLY A 566 -6.56 -19.79 3.34
CA GLY A 566 -5.12 -19.88 3.50
C GLY A 566 -4.64 -19.79 4.94
N LEU A 567 -5.29 -18.95 5.77
CA LEU A 567 -4.99 -18.87 7.19
C LEU A 567 -5.36 -20.15 7.95
N LEU A 568 -6.42 -20.85 7.54
CA LEU A 568 -6.78 -22.15 8.12
C LEU A 568 -5.74 -23.21 7.74
N ARG A 569 -5.44 -23.36 6.44
CA ARG A 569 -4.40 -24.26 5.93
C ARG A 569 -3.06 -24.04 6.62
N TYR A 570 -2.64 -22.78 6.79
CA TYR A 570 -1.41 -22.45 7.51
C TYR A 570 -1.43 -22.93 8.97
N ARG A 571 -2.53 -22.74 9.69
CA ARG A 571 -2.63 -23.16 11.11
C ARG A 571 -2.59 -24.69 11.24
N ASP A 572 -3.27 -25.41 10.35
CA ASP A 572 -3.22 -26.88 10.29
C ASP A 572 -1.80 -27.37 9.95
N THR A 573 -1.15 -26.73 8.96
CA THR A 573 0.24 -27.00 8.57
C THR A 573 1.22 -26.78 9.73
N CYS A 574 1.07 -25.68 10.48
CA CYS A 574 1.92 -25.42 11.65
C CYS A 574 1.63 -26.34 12.84
N ALA A 575 0.37 -26.76 13.02
CA ALA A 575 0.01 -27.74 14.04
C ALA A 575 0.62 -29.12 13.74
N GLU A 576 0.61 -29.52 12.46
CA GLU A 576 1.26 -30.75 12.02
C GLU A 576 2.79 -30.67 12.12
N ALA A 577 3.39 -29.56 11.66
CA ALA A 577 4.84 -29.36 11.77
C ALA A 577 5.28 -29.39 13.25
N ARG A 578 4.57 -28.70 14.15
CA ARG A 578 4.85 -28.78 15.60
C ARG A 578 4.67 -30.18 16.16
N ARG A 579 3.67 -30.94 15.72
CA ARG A 579 3.46 -32.33 16.16
C ARG A 579 4.62 -33.23 15.73
N PHE A 580 5.09 -33.09 14.49
CA PHE A 580 6.25 -33.83 13.97
C PHE A 580 7.52 -33.42 14.74
N LEU A 581 7.88 -32.13 14.70
CA LEU A 581 9.11 -31.60 15.30
C LEU A 581 9.19 -31.86 16.81
N GLY A 582 8.07 -31.76 17.53
CA GLY A 582 7.98 -32.10 18.96
C GLY A 582 8.24 -33.58 19.26
N SER A 583 7.89 -34.50 18.35
CA SER A 583 8.24 -35.93 18.51
C SER A 583 9.71 -36.25 18.21
N MET A 584 10.49 -35.28 17.73
CA MET A 584 11.93 -35.39 17.49
C MET A 584 12.74 -34.28 18.18
N GLU A 585 12.20 -33.61 19.20
CA GLU A 585 12.81 -32.41 19.80
C GLU A 585 14.22 -32.67 20.37
N GLU A 586 14.48 -33.87 20.89
CA GLU A 586 15.79 -34.31 21.38
C GLU A 586 16.88 -34.37 20.29
N TRP A 587 16.48 -34.56 19.03
CA TRP A 587 17.38 -34.73 17.88
C TRP A 587 17.48 -33.47 17.01
N ILE A 588 16.56 -32.52 17.15
CA ILE A 588 16.46 -31.32 16.32
C ILE A 588 17.06 -30.11 17.07
N SER A 589 18.35 -29.85 16.82
CA SER A 589 19.04 -28.70 17.42
C SER A 589 18.59 -27.38 16.79
N GLY A 590 18.43 -27.33 15.46
CA GLY A 590 18.07 -26.15 14.69
C GLY A 590 17.29 -26.41 13.39
N HIS A 591 17.28 -25.41 12.51
CA HIS A 591 16.51 -25.39 11.26
C HIS A 591 16.90 -26.52 10.29
N ASP A 592 18.20 -26.67 10.01
CA ASP A 592 18.70 -27.65 9.04
C ASP A 592 18.31 -29.08 9.44
N ASP A 593 18.49 -29.44 10.72
CA ASP A 593 18.16 -30.77 11.25
C ASP A 593 16.65 -31.08 11.12
N ALA A 594 15.79 -30.05 11.28
CA ALA A 594 14.34 -30.17 11.09
C ALA A 594 13.97 -30.44 9.63
N VAL A 595 14.63 -29.74 8.69
CA VAL A 595 14.48 -29.95 7.24
C VAL A 595 14.96 -31.33 6.83
N GLU A 596 16.11 -31.78 7.33
CA GLU A 596 16.66 -33.10 7.08
C GLU A 596 15.73 -34.22 7.59
N ALA A 597 15.23 -34.09 8.82
CA ALA A 597 14.27 -35.03 9.40
C ALA A 597 12.98 -35.13 8.58
N LEU A 598 12.45 -34.01 8.07
CA LEU A 598 11.26 -33.99 7.21
C LEU A 598 11.52 -34.64 5.85
N LEU A 599 12.70 -34.41 5.24
CA LEU A 599 13.09 -35.03 3.97
C LEU A 599 13.27 -36.56 4.07
N LYS A 600 13.75 -37.05 5.23
CA LYS A 600 13.92 -38.48 5.52
C LYS A 600 12.60 -39.25 5.72
N VAL A 601 11.45 -38.58 5.90
CA VAL A 601 10.14 -39.25 6.01
C VAL A 601 9.80 -39.96 4.70
N ASN A 602 9.33 -41.22 4.77
CA ASN A 602 8.81 -41.90 3.59
C ASN A 602 7.49 -41.25 3.12
N THR A 603 7.41 -40.92 1.84
CA THR A 603 6.28 -40.23 1.20
C THR A 603 5.80 -40.97 -0.06
N SER A 604 5.91 -42.30 -0.11
CA SER A 604 5.35 -43.12 -1.20
C SER A 604 3.83 -42.98 -1.32
N GLU A 605 3.12 -42.88 -0.18
CA GLU A 605 1.67 -42.70 -0.12
C GLU A 605 1.30 -41.22 0.01
N SER A 606 0.19 -40.81 -0.62
CA SER A 606 -0.24 -39.42 -0.57
C SER A 606 -0.76 -39.02 0.81
N PRO A 607 -0.51 -37.78 1.29
CA PRO A 607 -1.04 -37.31 2.57
C PRO A 607 -2.57 -37.37 2.65
N ALA A 608 -3.26 -37.19 1.52
CA ALA A 608 -4.70 -37.35 1.39
C ALA A 608 -5.16 -38.80 1.65
N ALA A 609 -4.46 -39.81 1.10
CA ALA A 609 -4.78 -41.22 1.34
C ALA A 609 -4.59 -41.63 2.82
N VAL A 610 -3.59 -41.06 3.50
CA VAL A 610 -3.27 -41.38 4.91
C VAL A 610 -4.19 -40.66 5.91
N LYS A 611 -4.57 -39.40 5.64
CA LYS A 611 -5.30 -38.55 6.60
C LYS A 611 -6.79 -38.37 6.28
N GLY A 612 -7.18 -38.57 5.02
CA GLY A 612 -8.47 -38.16 4.47
C GLY A 612 -8.71 -36.65 4.54
N ASP A 613 -9.90 -36.21 4.13
CA ASP A 613 -10.31 -34.80 4.02
C ASP A 613 -10.38 -34.02 5.36
N LYS A 614 -10.01 -34.66 6.49
CA LYS A 614 -10.08 -34.05 7.83
C LYS A 614 -8.99 -33.01 8.10
N SER A 615 -7.85 -33.07 7.39
CA SER A 615 -6.75 -32.11 7.54
C SER A 615 -6.52 -31.36 6.23
N LYS A 616 -6.34 -30.04 6.31
CA LYS A 616 -5.92 -29.20 5.16
C LYS A 616 -4.48 -28.72 5.27
N SER A 617 -3.66 -29.48 6.00
CA SER A 617 -2.23 -29.23 6.14
C SER A 617 -1.50 -29.51 4.83
N ALA A 618 -0.67 -28.56 4.39
CA ALA A 618 0.14 -28.68 3.18
C ALA A 618 1.57 -29.21 3.46
N LEU A 619 1.83 -29.71 4.68
CA LEU A 619 3.20 -30.01 5.13
C LEU A 619 3.89 -31.06 4.26
N PHE A 620 3.36 -32.29 4.23
CA PHE A 620 3.99 -33.38 3.50
C PHE A 620 3.80 -33.29 1.99
N ASP A 621 2.74 -32.65 1.50
CA ASP A 621 2.60 -32.31 0.08
C ASP A 621 3.71 -31.34 -0.36
N GLY A 622 4.07 -30.37 0.48
CA GLY A 622 5.22 -29.50 0.29
C GLY A 622 6.58 -30.23 0.37
N VAL A 623 6.70 -31.27 1.20
CA VAL A 623 7.89 -32.16 1.24
C VAL A 623 7.98 -33.04 -0.02
N ILE A 624 6.86 -33.54 -0.55
CA ILE A 624 6.82 -34.29 -1.80
C ILE A 624 7.24 -33.41 -2.97
N LEU A 625 6.72 -32.17 -3.04
CA LEU A 625 7.16 -31.16 -4.01
C LEU A 625 8.65 -30.83 -3.84
N ALA A 626 9.16 -30.72 -2.60
CA ALA A 626 10.59 -30.51 -2.34
C ALA A 626 11.46 -31.63 -2.94
N LYS A 627 11.06 -32.90 -2.77
CA LYS A 627 11.81 -34.05 -3.30
C LYS A 627 11.84 -34.02 -4.83
N ALA A 628 10.71 -33.71 -5.48
CA ALA A 628 10.66 -33.56 -6.94
C ALA A 628 11.53 -32.41 -7.45
N LEU A 629 11.48 -31.23 -6.80
CA LEU A 629 12.34 -30.09 -7.17
C LEU A 629 13.84 -30.38 -6.94
N ARG A 630 14.20 -31.08 -5.86
CA ARG A 630 15.58 -31.52 -5.61
C ARG A 630 16.08 -32.52 -6.64
N GLY A 631 15.19 -33.32 -7.24
CA GLY A 631 15.51 -34.18 -8.39
C GLY A 631 16.05 -33.40 -9.60
N LEU A 632 15.73 -32.11 -9.73
CA LEU A 632 16.29 -31.25 -10.79
C LEU A 632 17.78 -30.93 -10.58
N ALA A 633 18.32 -31.17 -9.38
CA ALA A 633 19.72 -31.03 -9.05
C ALA A 633 20.48 -32.38 -9.03
N ASP A 634 19.81 -33.50 -9.39
CA ASP A 634 20.41 -34.84 -9.44
C ASP A 634 21.36 -34.96 -10.66
N GLY A 635 22.55 -34.41 -10.47
CA GLY A 635 23.59 -34.26 -11.50
C GLY A 635 24.67 -33.23 -11.15
N GLY A 636 24.47 -32.44 -10.08
CA GLY A 636 25.42 -31.41 -9.61
C GLY A 636 25.07 -29.99 -10.04
N GLU A 637 24.06 -29.81 -10.90
CA GLU A 637 23.59 -28.51 -11.37
C GLU A 637 22.38 -28.01 -10.54
N GLU A 638 22.64 -27.37 -9.39
CA GLU A 638 21.58 -26.71 -8.59
C GLU A 638 20.93 -25.52 -9.35
N GLU A 639 21.55 -25.05 -10.43
CA GLU A 639 21.17 -23.87 -11.22
C GLU A 639 19.74 -23.98 -11.81
N LEU A 640 19.37 -25.10 -12.43
CA LEU A 640 18.03 -25.29 -13.01
C LEU A 640 16.93 -25.30 -11.93
N MET A 641 17.19 -25.94 -10.78
CA MET A 641 16.27 -25.96 -9.65
C MET A 641 15.96 -24.54 -9.17
N TRP A 642 17.00 -23.70 -9.02
CA TRP A 642 16.82 -22.31 -8.61
C TRP A 642 16.23 -21.42 -9.71
N GLU A 643 16.48 -21.70 -11.01
CA GLU A 643 15.81 -21.03 -12.14
C GLU A 643 14.28 -21.19 -12.03
N VAL A 644 13.83 -22.44 -11.87
CA VAL A 644 12.40 -22.79 -11.74
C VAL A 644 11.80 -22.17 -10.48
N ILE A 645 12.43 -22.31 -9.32
CA ILE A 645 11.94 -21.76 -8.05
C ILE A 645 11.81 -20.23 -8.12
N ALA A 646 12.84 -19.53 -8.59
CA ALA A 646 12.83 -18.07 -8.68
C ALA A 646 11.76 -17.58 -9.67
N GLY A 647 11.66 -18.21 -10.84
CA GLY A 647 10.66 -17.87 -11.86
C GLY A 647 9.22 -18.08 -11.37
N VAL A 648 8.93 -19.22 -10.74
CA VAL A 648 7.60 -19.52 -10.20
C VAL A 648 7.19 -18.50 -9.13
N TRP A 649 8.10 -18.11 -8.23
CA TRP A 649 7.81 -17.07 -7.24
C TRP A 649 7.54 -15.69 -7.85
N VAL A 650 8.18 -15.34 -8.96
CA VAL A 650 7.85 -14.11 -9.70
C VAL A 650 6.45 -14.20 -10.29
N GLU A 651 6.07 -15.29 -10.96
CA GLU A 651 4.72 -15.45 -11.51
C GLU A 651 3.65 -15.46 -10.38
N MET A 652 3.91 -16.07 -9.23
CA MET A 652 3.00 -15.97 -8.06
C MET A 652 2.86 -14.53 -7.55
N LEU A 653 3.95 -13.75 -7.52
CA LEU A 653 3.93 -12.35 -7.09
C LEU A 653 3.20 -11.45 -8.08
N THR A 654 3.38 -11.65 -9.40
CA THR A 654 2.69 -10.86 -10.44
C THR A 654 1.21 -11.25 -10.52
N TYR A 655 0.87 -12.53 -10.37
CA TYR A 655 -0.51 -12.98 -10.20
C TYR A 655 -1.20 -12.31 -9.01
N ALA A 656 -0.57 -12.38 -7.83
CA ALA A 656 -1.07 -11.74 -6.62
C ALA A 656 -1.29 -10.23 -6.80
N ALA A 657 -0.29 -9.55 -7.37
CA ALA A 657 -0.36 -8.13 -7.69
C ALA A 657 -1.53 -7.81 -8.63
N GLY A 658 -1.68 -8.55 -9.74
CA GLY A 658 -2.76 -8.36 -10.71
C GLY A 658 -4.16 -8.70 -10.21
N LYS A 659 -4.30 -9.61 -9.23
CA LYS A 659 -5.60 -9.97 -8.62
C LYS A 659 -5.98 -9.11 -7.41
N CYS A 660 -5.07 -8.30 -6.90
CA CYS A 660 -5.34 -7.34 -5.84
C CYS A 660 -6.10 -6.13 -6.40
N ARG A 661 -7.12 -5.64 -5.67
CA ARG A 661 -7.89 -4.46 -6.10
C ARG A 661 -7.05 -3.20 -5.93
N GLY A 662 -7.13 -2.25 -6.87
CA GLY A 662 -6.44 -0.95 -6.76
C GLY A 662 -6.74 -0.22 -5.44
N SER A 663 -7.97 -0.34 -4.92
CA SER A 663 -8.36 0.21 -3.60
C SER A 663 -7.68 -0.46 -2.39
N SER A 664 -7.30 -1.74 -2.48
CA SER A 664 -6.46 -2.42 -1.49
C SER A 664 -5.02 -1.89 -1.54
N HIS A 665 -4.47 -1.67 -2.75
CA HIS A 665 -3.17 -1.01 -2.92
C HIS A 665 -3.17 0.41 -2.32
N VAL A 666 -4.20 1.24 -2.56
CA VAL A 666 -4.33 2.55 -1.86
C VAL A 666 -4.25 2.35 -0.35
N ARG A 667 -5.05 1.43 0.19
CA ARG A 667 -5.11 1.16 1.63
C ARG A 667 -3.76 0.76 2.19
N GLN A 668 -2.99 -0.06 1.46
CA GLN A 668 -1.67 -0.49 1.89
C GLN A 668 -0.67 0.67 1.91
N LEU A 669 -0.74 1.63 0.97
CA LEU A 669 0.12 2.84 1.02
C LEU A 669 -0.01 3.60 2.35
N SER A 670 -1.15 3.56 3.05
CA SER A 670 -1.29 4.17 4.39
C SER A 670 -0.37 3.55 5.45
N ARG A 671 -0.01 2.27 5.27
CA ARG A 671 0.84 1.48 6.17
C ARG A 671 2.31 1.53 5.77
N GLY A 672 2.59 1.78 4.49
CA GLY A 672 3.91 1.93 3.89
C GLY A 672 3.91 1.45 2.43
N GLY A 673 5.01 1.69 1.71
CA GLY A 673 5.24 0.98 0.45
C GLY A 673 5.49 -0.51 0.71
N GLU A 674 4.94 -1.39 -0.13
CA GLU A 674 5.19 -2.84 -0.15
C GLU A 674 5.56 -3.27 -1.56
N LEU A 675 6.38 -4.31 -1.71
CA LEU A 675 6.86 -4.78 -3.01
C LEU A 675 5.71 -5.11 -3.97
N ILE A 676 4.67 -5.82 -3.52
CA ILE A 676 3.50 -6.16 -4.33
C ILE A 676 2.78 -4.93 -4.95
N THR A 677 2.82 -3.77 -4.29
CA THR A 677 2.23 -2.53 -4.83
C THR A 677 3.14 -1.87 -5.86
N LEU A 678 4.46 -2.00 -5.72
CA LEU A 678 5.41 -1.58 -6.75
C LEU A 678 5.26 -2.47 -8.01
N VAL A 679 5.14 -3.79 -7.81
CA VAL A 679 4.97 -4.76 -8.90
C VAL A 679 3.65 -4.55 -9.64
N TRP A 680 2.52 -4.42 -8.95
CA TRP A 680 1.22 -4.11 -9.58
C TRP A 680 1.27 -2.85 -10.45
N PHE A 681 1.97 -1.83 -9.98
CA PHE A 681 2.04 -0.54 -10.66
C PHE A 681 3.06 -0.54 -11.82
N LEU A 682 4.14 -1.32 -11.70
CA LEU A 682 5.08 -1.59 -12.79
C LEU A 682 4.42 -2.44 -13.90
N MET A 683 3.63 -3.46 -13.52
CA MET A 683 2.79 -4.24 -14.44
C MET A 683 1.87 -3.32 -15.24
N ALA A 684 1.19 -2.38 -14.57
CA ALA A 684 0.38 -1.37 -15.26
C ALA A 684 1.23 -0.60 -16.28
N HIS A 685 2.33 0.04 -15.87
CA HIS A 685 3.19 0.79 -16.78
C HIS A 685 3.71 0.00 -17.99
N MET A 686 4.00 -1.29 -17.80
CA MET A 686 4.40 -2.23 -18.86
C MET A 686 3.24 -2.80 -19.69
N GLY A 687 1.99 -2.43 -19.39
CA GLY A 687 0.80 -2.83 -20.14
C GLY A 687 0.22 -4.20 -19.77
N LEU A 688 0.63 -4.75 -18.63
CA LEU A 688 0.24 -6.06 -18.12
C LEU A 688 -0.96 -5.94 -17.18
N GLY A 689 -2.08 -6.60 -17.51
CA GLY A 689 -3.26 -6.72 -16.66
C GLY A 689 -4.58 -6.30 -17.34
N ASP A 690 -5.68 -6.38 -16.60
CA ASP A 690 -7.04 -6.01 -17.07
C ASP A 690 -7.33 -4.50 -17.04
N MET A 691 -6.36 -3.72 -16.56
CA MET A 691 -6.38 -2.27 -16.33
C MET A 691 -6.57 -1.40 -17.59
N TYR A 692 -6.73 -2.03 -18.77
CA TYR A 692 -6.82 -1.38 -20.08
C TYR A 692 -8.10 -1.74 -20.84
N GLN A 693 -8.68 -0.75 -21.52
CA GLN A 693 -9.80 -0.92 -22.43
C GLN A 693 -9.35 -0.69 -23.87
N ILE A 694 -9.95 -1.46 -24.78
CA ILE A 694 -9.95 -1.14 -26.20
C ILE A 694 -10.91 0.04 -26.37
N GLN A 695 -10.35 1.20 -26.67
CA GLN A 695 -11.07 2.26 -27.37
C GLN A 695 -10.30 2.49 -28.67
N ASP A 696 -10.85 2.03 -29.78
CA ASP A 696 -10.54 2.61 -31.08
C ASP A 696 -11.00 4.08 -31.00
N GLY A 697 -10.02 4.96 -30.83
CA GLY A 697 -10.23 6.26 -30.20
C GLY A 697 -11.10 7.20 -31.02
N ASP A 698 -12.04 7.89 -30.35
CA ASP A 698 -12.83 9.02 -30.85
C ASP A 698 -13.27 8.93 -32.33
N ALA A 699 -13.64 7.72 -32.73
CA ALA A 699 -13.87 7.37 -34.13
C ALA A 699 -15.22 7.96 -34.59
N LYS A 700 -15.18 9.24 -34.99
CA LYS A 700 -16.36 10.01 -35.37
C LYS A 700 -16.92 9.45 -36.68
N ALA A 701 -18.07 8.78 -36.57
CA ALA A 701 -18.94 8.49 -37.70
C ALA A 701 -19.19 9.78 -38.48
N LYS A 702 -18.78 9.80 -39.76
CA LYS A 702 -19.13 10.82 -40.73
C LYS A 702 -20.11 10.20 -41.71
N LEU A 703 -21.15 10.95 -42.06
CA LEU A 703 -22.03 10.57 -43.14
C LEU A 703 -21.45 11.10 -44.46
N ILE A 704 -21.04 10.19 -45.32
CA ILE A 704 -20.56 10.48 -46.67
C ILE A 704 -21.78 10.39 -47.61
N VAL A 705 -21.87 11.34 -48.53
CA VAL A 705 -22.85 11.33 -49.63
C VAL A 705 -22.07 11.10 -50.91
N THR A 706 -22.41 10.05 -51.65
CA THR A 706 -21.83 9.73 -52.96
C THR A 706 -22.77 10.23 -54.05
N GLY A 707 -22.30 11.17 -54.86
CA GLY A 707 -23.03 11.62 -56.05
C GLY A 707 -22.78 10.66 -57.22
N GLN A 708 -23.80 10.45 -58.06
CA GLN A 708 -23.63 9.91 -59.42
C GLN A 708 -23.19 11.01 -60.38
#